data_AF-A0A9P5H7B7-F1
#
_entry.id   AF-A0A9P5H7B7-F1
#
_cell.length_a   1.000
_cell.length_b   1.000
_cell.length_c   1.000
_cell.angle_alpha   90.00
_cell.angle_beta   90.00
_cell.angle_gamma   90.00
#
_symmetry.space_group_name_H-M   'P 1'
#
loop_
_entity.id
_entity.type
_entity.pdbx_description
1 polymer ?
#
loop_
_entity_poly.entity_id
_entity_poly.type
_entity_poly.pdbx_seq_one_letter_code
_entity_poly.pdbx_strand_id
1 'polypeptide(L)'
;MGFDLSSAWSSPRGWKLITLTLLGLTLLLIVPLYQLSDHDASGIYSHLTKYLGHGGDANSDPVPSVYPNNTEPVITDDDLKGPGGIDNTDLDDSNKSEADGTESEDGADDRVEDLYVTTSVAESEPTEESKPEEELTPADDEIKSEEENKPEDEIKPESTFTTPVAETQSTYQPISENEPESTFTTPAAEYQSTSQPIPESEPENDENKTEEEEKHEEEIKPENPDQNSGNSVYPESRTSPCDGFPSMDGIMLVMKTGATEAFTKLPTQLLTGLQCIEDFLIFSDLEQQVGKYHVYNVLENVKTEAKGDLMEFKLYSAQESCPVSQQDCTTDMKGGWELDKYKFLHMIERTWEMRPNMEWYVFAEADSYVFWPNLVWWLRNKVNPKDFPYVGSVAMLKGFPFAHGGSGYVISGETVKKMAEIPGLADKYDLMAPHECCGDYLMALAVNETDVKVKQAHPMFNGEKPNTLPYSDGHWCQALMTMHHMNSEEVSQVWDYEQNRKSTGFVQIKDMYEAFFAPHLVDRRDEWDNLSDDVCYIAPDETAQNEASDHQKSRQKDEKEKNAYERVAHLSPEHCSKVCVADGLRISQEDYDKMENDSEKFALAQSRYDERVKDVNFNRDRQCFQWRYHKNACCVHKSFKLGTSKKESNAEDTWTSGWFEQGINNWIAAKGDCEPEWKNV
;
A
#
# COMPACT_ATOMS: atom_id res chain seq x y z
N MET A 1 27.30 -27.66 39.08
CA MET A 1 26.73 -28.61 40.06
C MET A 1 25.53 -29.24 39.41
N GLY A 2 25.55 -30.56 39.19
CA GLY A 2 24.42 -31.28 38.58
C GLY A 2 23.27 -31.37 39.58
N PHE A 3 22.06 -31.01 39.15
CA PHE A 3 20.85 -31.20 39.94
C PHE A 3 20.32 -32.61 39.70
N ASP A 4 20.32 -33.38 40.78
CA ASP A 4 19.85 -34.77 40.87
C ASP A 4 18.33 -34.77 41.03
N LEU A 5 17.58 -34.93 39.93
CA LEU A 5 16.13 -35.07 39.93
C LEU A 5 15.74 -36.55 40.00
N SER A 6 15.90 -37.19 41.16
CA SER A 6 15.28 -38.49 41.41
C SER A 6 14.77 -38.64 42.84
N SER A 7 13.53 -38.24 43.10
CA SER A 7 12.76 -38.80 44.24
C SER A 7 11.25 -38.57 44.19
N ALA A 8 10.72 -37.68 43.34
CA ALA A 8 9.27 -37.43 43.27
C ALA A 8 8.49 -38.42 42.38
N TRP A 9 9.17 -39.23 41.55
CA TRP A 9 8.55 -39.98 40.44
C TRP A 9 8.14 -41.42 40.77
N SER A 10 8.44 -41.93 41.97
CA SER A 10 8.15 -43.33 42.35
C SER A 10 7.05 -43.49 43.41
N SER A 11 6.38 -42.40 43.83
CA SER A 11 5.30 -42.51 44.81
C SER A 11 3.93 -42.70 44.14
N PRO A 12 3.04 -43.55 44.70
CA PRO A 12 1.65 -43.68 44.23
C PRO A 12 0.85 -42.37 44.25
N ARG A 13 1.30 -41.38 45.02
CA ARG A 13 0.69 -40.03 45.07
C ARG A 13 1.10 -39.16 43.89
N GLY A 14 2.34 -39.28 43.40
CA GLY A 14 2.82 -38.58 42.20
C GLY A 14 2.07 -39.01 40.93
N TRP A 15 1.84 -40.31 40.78
CA TRP A 15 1.04 -40.84 39.67
C TRP A 15 -0.40 -40.33 39.69
N LYS A 16 -1.04 -40.25 40.86
CA LYS A 16 -2.40 -39.69 40.96
C LYS A 16 -2.47 -38.23 40.54
N LEU A 17 -1.45 -37.44 40.88
CA LEU A 17 -1.40 -36.02 40.50
C LEU A 17 -1.24 -35.88 38.98
N ILE A 18 -0.31 -36.62 38.37
CA ILE A 18 -0.09 -36.61 36.92
C ILE A 18 -1.34 -37.08 36.17
N THR A 19 -2.01 -38.12 36.66
CA THR A 19 -3.23 -38.65 36.02
C THR A 19 -4.36 -37.63 36.09
N LEU A 20 -4.53 -36.93 37.21
CA LEU A 20 -5.54 -35.86 37.35
C LEU A 20 -5.24 -34.65 36.47
N THR A 21 -3.97 -34.24 36.36
CA THR A 21 -3.57 -33.13 35.49
C THR A 21 -3.79 -33.48 34.01
N LEU A 22 -3.45 -34.70 33.59
CA LEU A 22 -3.71 -35.17 32.22
C LEU A 22 -5.21 -35.25 31.91
N LEU A 23 -6.03 -35.71 32.87
CA LEU A 23 -7.50 -35.74 32.74
C LEU A 23 -8.10 -34.33 32.65
N GLY A 24 -7.58 -33.39 33.43
CA GLY A 24 -7.97 -31.98 33.37
C GLY A 24 -7.63 -31.34 32.02
N LEU A 25 -6.42 -31.60 31.51
CA LEU A 25 -5.99 -31.11 30.20
C LEU A 25 -6.78 -31.75 29.04
N THR A 26 -7.13 -33.04 29.13
CA THR A 26 -8.00 -33.67 28.12
C THR A 26 -9.42 -33.13 28.14
N LEU A 27 -9.99 -32.87 29.32
CA LEU A 27 -11.32 -32.25 29.42
C LEU A 27 -11.31 -30.80 28.90
N LEU A 28 -10.24 -30.03 29.13
CA LEU A 28 -10.08 -28.68 28.58
C LEU A 28 -9.98 -28.64 27.06
N LEU A 29 -9.51 -29.72 26.42
CA LEU A 29 -9.44 -29.82 24.95
C LEU A 29 -10.72 -30.42 24.33
N ILE A 30 -11.40 -31.34 25.03
CA ILE A 30 -12.59 -32.03 24.50
C ILE A 30 -13.84 -31.16 24.59
N VAL A 31 -14.01 -30.33 25.63
CA VAL A 31 -15.21 -29.49 25.79
C VAL A 31 -15.35 -28.43 24.67
N PRO A 32 -14.29 -27.72 24.24
CA PRO A 32 -14.37 -26.82 23.08
C PRO A 32 -14.64 -27.56 21.76
N LEU A 33 -14.04 -28.75 21.57
CA LEU A 33 -14.25 -29.57 20.37
C LEU A 33 -15.67 -30.14 20.28
N TYR A 34 -16.30 -30.45 21.41
CA TYR A 34 -17.69 -30.89 21.45
C TYR A 34 -18.66 -29.71 21.20
N GLN A 35 -18.37 -28.52 21.71
CA GLN A 35 -19.17 -27.32 21.43
C GLN A 35 -19.07 -26.83 19.98
N LEU A 36 -17.96 -27.13 19.29
CA LEU A 36 -17.82 -26.92 17.83
C LEU A 36 -18.61 -27.94 16.98
N SER A 37 -19.01 -29.08 17.55
CA SER A 37 -19.75 -30.14 16.84
C SER A 37 -21.27 -29.97 16.88
N ASP A 38 -21.80 -29.21 17.84
CA ASP A 38 -23.25 -29.18 18.14
C ASP A 38 -23.99 -27.91 17.68
N HIS A 39 -23.31 -27.00 16.97
CA HIS A 39 -23.95 -25.87 16.30
C HIS A 39 -23.96 -26.07 14.77
N ASP A 40 -25.11 -26.54 14.26
CA ASP A 40 -25.58 -26.48 12.86
C ASP A 40 -24.53 -26.49 11.73
N ALA A 41 -23.80 -27.60 11.58
CA ALA A 41 -22.98 -27.90 10.41
C ALA A 41 -23.78 -28.57 9.26
N SER A 42 -25.05 -28.23 9.08
CA SER A 42 -25.92 -28.84 8.04
C SER A 42 -25.86 -28.14 6.67
N GLY A 43 -25.07 -27.08 6.51
CA GLY A 43 -24.88 -26.39 5.22
C GLY A 43 -23.57 -26.68 4.48
N ILE A 44 -22.49 -27.03 5.21
CA ILE A 44 -21.13 -27.03 4.63
C ILE A 44 -20.73 -28.41 4.07
N TYR A 45 -21.22 -29.50 4.66
CA TYR A 45 -20.85 -30.86 4.23
C TYR A 45 -21.72 -31.45 3.10
N SER A 46 -22.85 -30.82 2.76
CA SER A 46 -23.70 -31.27 1.64
C SER A 46 -23.12 -30.89 0.27
N HIS A 47 -22.29 -29.84 0.20
CA HIS A 47 -21.63 -29.41 -1.05
C HIS A 47 -20.37 -30.21 -1.40
N LEU A 48 -19.72 -30.82 -0.41
CA LEU A 48 -18.49 -31.61 -0.60
C LEU A 48 -18.75 -33.05 -1.08
N THR A 49 -19.92 -33.60 -0.84
CA THR A 49 -20.25 -34.98 -1.26
C THR A 49 -20.52 -35.10 -2.77
N LYS A 50 -20.78 -33.99 -3.47
CA LYS A 50 -20.93 -33.97 -4.93
C LYS A 50 -19.60 -34.05 -5.69
N TYR A 51 -18.48 -33.78 -5.02
CA TYR A 51 -17.13 -33.76 -5.61
C TYR A 51 -16.23 -34.93 -5.17
N LEU A 52 -16.69 -35.81 -4.27
CA LEU A 52 -15.88 -36.91 -3.71
C LEU A 52 -16.40 -38.32 -4.03
N GLY A 53 -17.35 -38.45 -4.95
CA GLY A 53 -17.86 -39.75 -5.34
C GLY A 53 -17.51 -40.10 -6.77
N HIS A 54 -16.30 -40.60 -7.06
CA HIS A 54 -16.00 -41.55 -8.15
C HIS A 54 -14.79 -42.41 -7.72
N GLY A 55 -15.08 -43.46 -6.95
CA GLY A 55 -14.18 -44.59 -6.76
C GLY A 55 -14.13 -45.42 -8.04
N GLY A 56 -12.93 -45.85 -8.42
CA GLY A 56 -12.64 -46.46 -9.71
C GLY A 56 -13.22 -47.86 -9.91
N ASP A 57 -13.39 -48.20 -11.19
CA ASP A 57 -13.41 -49.57 -11.68
C ASP A 57 -12.33 -49.73 -12.76
N ALA A 58 -11.53 -50.78 -12.59
CA ALA A 58 -10.46 -51.17 -13.49
C ALA A 58 -11.01 -52.04 -14.62
N ASN A 59 -10.69 -51.71 -15.89
CA ASN A 59 -10.46 -52.71 -16.94
C ASN A 59 -9.79 -52.13 -18.21
N SER A 60 -8.62 -52.68 -18.52
CA SER A 60 -8.07 -53.09 -19.83
C SER A 60 -8.45 -52.33 -21.12
N ASP A 61 -7.49 -51.56 -21.68
CA ASP A 61 -6.70 -51.88 -22.90
C ASP A 61 -6.16 -50.61 -23.62
N PRO A 62 -5.00 -50.67 -24.33
CA PRO A 62 -4.23 -49.48 -24.70
C PRO A 62 -4.39 -49.06 -26.17
N VAL A 63 -4.51 -47.76 -26.44
CA VAL A 63 -4.50 -47.17 -27.81
C VAL A 63 -3.81 -45.77 -27.76
N PRO A 64 -3.02 -45.37 -28.78
CA PRO A 64 -1.71 -44.75 -28.57
C PRO A 64 -1.67 -43.22 -28.69
N SER A 65 -0.57 -42.65 -28.17
CA SER A 65 -0.15 -41.26 -28.33
C SER A 65 0.12 -40.92 -29.79
N VAL A 66 -0.49 -39.84 -30.28
CA VAL A 66 -0.11 -39.16 -31.52
C VAL A 66 0.40 -37.77 -31.16
N TYR A 67 1.72 -37.59 -31.18
CA TYR A 67 2.37 -36.30 -31.31
C TYR A 67 2.65 -36.07 -32.81
N PRO A 68 2.35 -34.90 -33.38
CA PRO A 68 3.00 -34.47 -34.62
C PRO A 68 4.24 -33.63 -34.27
N ASN A 69 5.42 -34.23 -34.47
CA ASN A 69 6.64 -33.50 -34.80
C ASN A 69 6.46 -32.87 -36.18
N ASN A 70 6.89 -31.61 -36.36
CA ASN A 70 7.33 -31.13 -37.66
C ASN A 70 8.60 -30.32 -37.51
N THR A 71 9.67 -30.93 -38.01
CA THR A 71 10.97 -30.38 -38.34
C THR A 71 10.89 -29.53 -39.62
N GLU A 72 11.78 -28.53 -39.69
CA GLU A 72 12.08 -27.65 -40.83
C GLU A 72 12.42 -28.39 -42.13
N PRO A 73 12.48 -27.63 -43.25
CA PRO A 73 13.62 -27.78 -44.15
C PRO A 73 14.30 -26.46 -44.52
N VAL A 74 15.63 -26.49 -44.47
CA VAL A 74 16.59 -25.56 -45.09
C VAL A 74 16.75 -25.89 -46.57
N ILE A 75 16.64 -24.92 -47.48
CA ILE A 75 17.29 -24.91 -48.81
C ILE A 75 17.76 -23.48 -49.14
N THR A 76 18.93 -23.44 -49.79
CA THR A 76 19.93 -22.39 -50.04
C THR A 76 19.65 -21.38 -51.17
N ASP A 77 20.39 -20.26 -51.13
CA ASP A 77 20.55 -19.20 -52.15
C ASP A 77 21.08 -19.66 -53.53
N ASP A 78 20.62 -19.03 -54.62
CA ASP A 78 21.46 -18.29 -55.59
C ASP A 78 20.66 -17.71 -56.79
N ASP A 79 20.90 -16.41 -57.05
CA ASP A 79 20.89 -15.62 -58.29
C ASP A 79 19.68 -15.60 -59.27
N LEU A 80 19.17 -14.39 -59.56
CA LEU A 80 19.42 -13.65 -60.83
C LEU A 80 18.56 -12.36 -60.99
N LYS A 81 19.24 -11.22 -61.00
CA LYS A 81 19.13 -10.05 -61.92
C LYS A 81 17.78 -9.31 -62.13
N GLY A 82 17.79 -8.02 -61.77
CA GLY A 82 16.99 -6.97 -62.43
C GLY A 82 17.44 -6.69 -63.88
N PRO A 83 16.77 -5.77 -64.62
CA PRO A 83 17.16 -4.35 -64.51
C PRO A 83 16.07 -3.28 -64.80
N GLY A 84 16.32 -2.06 -64.28
CA GLY A 84 16.00 -0.74 -64.86
C GLY A 84 14.53 -0.27 -64.82
N GLY A 85 14.18 0.98 -64.53
CA GLY A 85 14.94 2.21 -64.35
C GLY A 85 14.14 3.43 -64.83
N ILE A 86 14.26 4.52 -64.08
CA ILE A 86 14.31 5.94 -64.52
C ILE A 86 13.01 6.79 -64.63
N ASP A 87 13.10 7.93 -63.91
CA ASP A 87 12.67 9.33 -64.20
C ASP A 87 11.39 9.85 -63.52
N ASN A 88 11.30 11.11 -63.04
CA ASN A 88 12.23 12.10 -62.47
C ASN A 88 11.38 13.35 -62.13
N THR A 89 12.04 14.33 -61.48
CA THR A 89 11.69 15.76 -61.32
C THR A 89 10.59 16.08 -60.30
N ASP A 90 10.85 16.78 -59.19
CA ASP A 90 11.51 18.07 -58.89
C ASP A 90 10.44 19.12 -58.58
N LEU A 91 10.53 19.79 -57.42
CA LEU A 91 10.75 21.24 -57.29
C LEU A 91 10.66 21.71 -55.84
N ASP A 92 11.65 22.55 -55.50
CA ASP A 92 11.85 23.45 -54.35
C ASP A 92 10.58 24.28 -53.97
N ASP A 93 10.46 25.00 -52.85
CA ASP A 93 11.43 25.88 -52.22
C ASP A 93 10.89 26.42 -50.88
N SER A 94 11.84 26.89 -50.08
CA SER A 94 11.83 27.71 -48.87
C SER A 94 10.68 28.71 -48.60
N ASN A 95 10.36 28.92 -47.31
CA ASN A 95 10.53 30.25 -46.70
C ASN A 95 10.40 30.31 -45.16
N LYS A 96 11.16 31.26 -44.61
CA LYS A 96 11.37 31.65 -43.23
C LYS A 96 10.81 33.07 -43.06
N SER A 97 10.13 33.39 -41.95
CA SER A 97 9.97 34.78 -41.50
C SER A 97 9.65 34.89 -40.01
N GLU A 98 10.44 35.71 -39.33
CA GLU A 98 10.27 36.21 -37.96
C GLU A 98 9.29 37.39 -37.88
N ALA A 99 8.89 37.67 -36.62
CA ALA A 99 8.78 38.99 -35.98
C ALA A 99 7.38 39.57 -35.66
N ASP A 100 7.12 39.63 -34.35
CA ASP A 100 6.84 40.84 -33.54
C ASP A 100 5.38 41.16 -33.09
N GLY A 101 5.18 41.05 -31.76
CA GLY A 101 4.69 42.11 -30.85
C GLY A 101 3.21 42.53 -30.84
N THR A 102 2.48 42.27 -29.74
CA THR A 102 2.12 43.24 -28.67
C THR A 102 0.95 42.78 -27.77
N GLU A 103 1.00 43.27 -26.53
CA GLU A 103 0.24 42.98 -25.30
C GLU A 103 -1.28 43.21 -25.33
N SER A 104 -2.02 42.50 -24.48
CA SER A 104 -2.96 43.09 -23.51
C SER A 104 -3.38 42.08 -22.43
N GLU A 105 -3.56 42.62 -21.21
CA GLU A 105 -3.76 41.98 -19.90
C GLU A 105 -5.20 41.51 -19.62
N ASP A 106 -5.35 40.93 -18.42
CA ASP A 106 -6.56 40.53 -17.64
C ASP A 106 -7.02 39.07 -17.85
N GLY A 107 -7.11 38.16 -16.86
CA GLY A 107 -7.02 38.21 -15.40
C GLY A 107 -8.05 37.24 -14.78
N ALA A 108 -7.60 36.12 -14.20
CA ALA A 108 -8.33 35.22 -13.25
C ALA A 108 -7.36 34.12 -12.79
N ASP A 109 -6.73 34.24 -11.62
CA ASP A 109 -7.10 33.66 -10.30
C ASP A 109 -7.18 32.11 -10.31
N ASP A 110 -6.01 31.48 -10.14
CA ASP A 110 -5.86 30.08 -9.77
C ASP A 110 -5.19 30.00 -8.39
N ARG A 111 -5.92 29.46 -7.41
CA ARG A 111 -5.36 29.00 -6.13
C ARG A 111 -5.22 27.48 -6.19
N VAL A 112 -3.98 27.01 -6.31
CA VAL A 112 -3.61 25.62 -6.06
C VAL A 112 -2.65 25.63 -4.88
N GLU A 113 -3.07 25.04 -3.76
CA GLU A 113 -2.24 24.85 -2.57
C GLU A 113 -1.33 23.63 -2.78
N ASP A 114 -0.03 23.89 -2.69
CA ASP A 114 1.06 22.93 -2.77
C ASP A 114 1.15 22.06 -1.50
N LEU A 115 1.03 20.73 -1.68
CA LEU A 115 1.57 19.74 -0.75
C LEU A 115 2.81 19.12 -1.42
N TYR A 116 4.00 19.63 -1.10
CA TYR A 116 5.27 19.02 -1.50
C TYR A 116 6.12 18.69 -0.28
N VAL A 117 6.59 17.46 -0.26
CA VAL A 117 7.72 16.99 0.55
C VAL A 117 8.99 17.44 -0.16
N THR A 118 9.75 18.35 0.45
CA THR A 118 11.07 18.78 -0.05
C THR A 118 12.17 18.30 0.88
N THR A 119 13.09 17.50 0.36
CA THR A 119 14.45 17.36 0.91
C THR A 119 15.31 18.48 0.37
N SER A 120 15.77 19.40 1.23
CA SER A 120 16.68 20.49 0.86
C SER A 120 18.07 20.24 1.45
N VAL A 121 19.09 20.16 0.60
CA VAL A 121 20.50 20.30 0.96
C VAL A 121 20.94 21.71 0.55
N ALA A 122 21.57 22.42 1.50
CA ALA A 122 22.03 23.79 1.32
C ALA A 122 23.34 23.85 0.52
N GLU A 123 23.38 24.71 -0.50
CA GLU A 123 24.61 25.21 -1.13
C GLU A 123 24.86 26.65 -0.69
N SER A 124 26.12 26.95 -0.35
CA SER A 124 26.62 28.31 -0.19
C SER A 124 27.85 28.48 -1.07
N GLU A 125 27.76 29.41 -2.03
CA GLU A 125 28.86 29.86 -2.91
C GLU A 125 30.00 30.54 -2.12
N PRO A 126 31.20 30.62 -2.73
CA PRO A 126 31.90 31.89 -2.71
C PRO A 126 32.42 32.36 -4.09
N THR A 127 32.42 33.68 -4.24
CA THR A 127 32.82 34.53 -5.37
C THR A 127 34.32 34.55 -5.70
N GLU A 128 34.61 34.84 -6.98
CA GLU A 128 35.92 34.97 -7.67
C GLU A 128 36.92 36.01 -7.12
N GLU A 129 38.23 35.75 -7.29
CA GLU A 129 39.20 36.73 -7.83
C GLU A 129 40.47 36.04 -8.41
N SER A 130 41.15 36.73 -9.34
CA SER A 130 41.93 36.23 -10.48
C SER A 130 43.45 35.88 -10.29
N LYS A 131 43.91 34.94 -11.14
CA LYS A 131 45.26 34.60 -11.74
C LYS A 131 46.48 35.57 -11.57
N PRO A 132 47.77 35.12 -11.67
CA PRO A 132 48.32 34.46 -12.87
C PRO A 132 49.40 33.35 -12.69
N GLU A 133 49.75 32.79 -13.85
CA GLU A 133 50.54 31.60 -14.21
C GLU A 133 52.04 31.60 -13.86
N GLU A 134 52.61 30.41 -13.62
CA GLU A 134 54.01 30.09 -13.97
C GLU A 134 54.14 28.58 -14.28
N GLU A 135 54.71 28.27 -15.46
CA GLU A 135 55.08 26.93 -15.96
C GLU A 135 56.25 26.32 -15.18
N LEU A 136 56.29 24.99 -15.04
CA LEU A 136 57.47 24.12 -15.29
C LEU A 136 57.11 22.63 -15.10
N THR A 137 57.61 21.80 -16.01
CA THR A 137 57.36 20.34 -16.19
C THR A 137 58.34 19.45 -15.39
N PRO A 138 58.41 18.11 -15.60
CA PRO A 138 58.00 17.04 -14.67
C PRO A 138 59.18 16.34 -13.97
N ALA A 139 58.90 15.58 -12.90
CA ALA A 139 59.83 14.58 -12.38
C ALA A 139 59.10 13.41 -11.70
N ASP A 140 59.56 12.21 -12.05
CA ASP A 140 59.22 10.90 -11.53
C ASP A 140 59.46 10.76 -10.01
N ASP A 141 58.69 9.93 -9.31
CA ASP A 141 59.14 8.64 -8.76
C ASP A 141 58.28 8.09 -7.60
N GLU A 142 58.16 6.76 -7.63
CA GLU A 142 58.01 5.82 -6.52
C GLU A 142 56.69 5.75 -5.71
N ILE A 143 55.82 4.85 -6.19
CA ILE A 143 54.90 4.06 -5.37
C ILE A 143 55.72 3.07 -4.53
N LYS A 144 55.64 3.17 -3.20
CA LYS A 144 55.99 2.10 -2.27
C LYS A 144 54.73 1.51 -1.66
N SER A 145 54.50 0.25 -2.01
CA SER A 145 53.69 -0.73 -1.30
C SER A 145 54.30 -1.05 0.06
N GLU A 146 53.49 -1.09 1.12
CA GLU A 146 53.72 -2.03 2.22
C GLU A 146 52.40 -2.69 2.62
N GLU A 147 52.50 -4.00 2.72
CA GLU A 147 51.51 -5.03 2.96
C GLU A 147 51.71 -5.55 4.40
N GLU A 148 50.74 -6.33 4.88
CA GLU A 148 50.85 -7.36 5.93
C GLU A 148 50.48 -7.05 7.40
N ASN A 149 49.29 -7.58 7.75
CA ASN A 149 49.04 -8.67 8.71
C ASN A 149 49.12 -8.51 10.25
N LYS A 150 48.19 -9.27 10.87
CA LYS A 150 48.15 -9.94 12.20
C LYS A 150 47.45 -9.23 13.38
N PRO A 151 47.02 -9.97 14.44
CA PRO A 151 46.31 -11.28 14.48
C PRO A 151 45.19 -11.32 15.57
N GLU A 152 44.45 -12.44 15.61
CA GLU A 152 43.61 -12.87 16.73
C GLU A 152 44.40 -13.44 17.93
N ASP A 153 43.73 -13.41 19.09
CA ASP A 153 43.73 -14.33 20.24
C ASP A 153 44.35 -13.98 21.63
N GLU A 154 43.54 -14.33 22.65
CA GLU A 154 43.79 -14.70 24.07
C GLU A 154 43.51 -13.75 25.28
N ILE A 155 42.46 -14.16 26.05
CA ILE A 155 42.41 -14.49 27.51
C ILE A 155 42.41 -13.38 28.61
N LYS A 156 41.24 -13.26 29.29
CA LYS A 156 40.87 -13.14 30.75
C LYS A 156 41.69 -12.22 31.72
N PRO A 157 41.05 -11.58 32.74
CA PRO A 157 40.63 -12.34 33.94
C PRO A 157 39.36 -11.88 34.69
N GLU A 158 38.91 -12.79 35.57
CA GLU A 158 37.89 -12.65 36.61
C GLU A 158 38.23 -11.57 37.65
N SER A 159 37.19 -10.89 38.18
CA SER A 159 37.24 -10.37 39.55
C SER A 159 35.87 -10.51 40.24
N THR A 160 35.92 -11.24 41.35
CA THR A 160 34.91 -11.38 42.41
C THR A 160 34.74 -10.07 43.19
N PHE A 161 33.54 -9.67 43.61
CA PHE A 161 33.30 -9.03 44.92
C PHE A 161 31.81 -9.09 45.34
N THR A 162 31.59 -9.86 46.41
CA THR A 162 30.56 -9.84 47.49
C THR A 162 29.29 -8.99 47.40
N THR A 163 28.15 -9.66 47.62
CA THR A 163 26.87 -9.15 48.14
C THR A 163 26.84 -9.08 49.68
N PRO A 164 26.11 -8.13 50.28
CA PRO A 164 25.49 -8.32 51.58
C PRO A 164 23.98 -8.59 51.45
N VAL A 165 23.55 -9.59 52.22
CA VAL A 165 22.15 -9.97 52.46
C VAL A 165 21.53 -9.00 53.47
N ALA A 166 20.30 -8.54 53.19
CA ALA A 166 19.40 -8.04 54.22
C ALA A 166 18.01 -8.67 54.02
N GLU A 167 17.65 -9.54 54.96
CA GLU A 167 16.31 -10.07 55.15
C GLU A 167 15.34 -8.94 55.53
N THR A 168 14.11 -8.98 55.04
CA THR A 168 12.95 -8.53 55.83
C THR A 168 11.68 -9.24 55.38
N GLN A 169 10.87 -9.56 56.38
CA GLN A 169 9.83 -10.57 56.43
C GLN A 169 8.54 -10.13 55.72
N SER A 170 7.99 -11.00 54.88
CA SER A 170 6.59 -10.94 54.45
C SER A 170 5.72 -11.56 55.54
N THR A 171 4.80 -10.77 56.09
CA THR A 171 3.71 -11.26 56.95
C THR A 171 2.39 -11.07 56.22
N TYR A 172 1.66 -12.16 56.06
CA TYR A 172 0.29 -12.22 55.56
C TYR A 172 -0.70 -12.33 56.72
N GLN A 173 -1.93 -11.85 56.47
CA GLN A 173 -3.25 -12.21 57.04
C GLN A 173 -4.05 -11.00 57.61
N PRO A 174 -5.41 -11.06 57.72
CA PRO A 174 -6.41 -11.15 56.63
C PRO A 174 -7.64 -10.19 56.82
N ILE A 175 -8.42 -10.01 55.75
CA ILE A 175 -9.89 -9.72 55.60
C ILE A 175 -10.65 -8.91 56.70
N SER A 176 -11.36 -7.85 56.28
CA SER A 176 -12.68 -7.46 56.83
C SER A 176 -13.47 -6.57 55.87
N GLU A 177 -14.76 -6.88 55.74
CA GLU A 177 -15.83 -6.26 54.96
C GLU A 177 -16.16 -4.81 55.37
N ASN A 178 -16.61 -3.98 54.41
CA ASN A 178 -17.93 -3.29 54.42
C ASN A 178 -18.07 -2.27 53.27
N GLU A 179 -19.22 -2.33 52.60
CA GLU A 179 -19.76 -1.37 51.62
C GLU A 179 -20.01 0.03 52.22
N PRO A 180 -20.31 1.05 51.38
CA PRO A 180 -21.73 1.31 51.10
C PRO A 180 -22.09 1.65 49.64
N GLU A 181 -23.34 1.34 49.29
CA GLU A 181 -24.07 1.63 48.06
C GLU A 181 -24.16 3.12 47.66
N SER A 182 -24.20 3.39 46.35
CA SER A 182 -24.92 4.52 45.77
C SER A 182 -25.23 4.27 44.28
N THR A 183 -26.53 4.18 43.98
CA THR A 183 -27.23 3.98 42.71
C THR A 183 -27.12 5.13 41.69
N PHE A 184 -27.12 4.81 40.39
CA PHE A 184 -27.89 5.45 39.27
C PHE A 184 -27.46 4.79 37.92
N THR A 185 -28.17 3.78 37.40
CA THR A 185 -29.19 3.81 36.33
C THR A 185 -28.72 4.29 34.94
N THR A 186 -28.59 3.34 34.01
CA THR A 186 -28.56 3.55 32.54
C THR A 186 -29.66 2.66 31.90
N PRO A 187 -30.40 3.13 30.88
CA PRO A 187 -31.38 2.28 30.19
C PRO A 187 -30.77 1.61 28.94
N ALA A 188 -30.94 0.30 28.86
CA ALA A 188 -30.84 -0.49 27.64
C ALA A 188 -32.24 -0.60 27.00
N ALA A 189 -32.33 -0.43 25.69
CA ALA A 189 -33.56 -0.63 24.93
C ALA A 189 -33.59 -2.05 24.34
N GLU A 190 -34.44 -2.90 24.91
CA GLU A 190 -34.93 -4.13 24.28
C GLU A 190 -36.10 -3.79 23.36
N TYR A 191 -36.06 -4.24 22.10
CA TYR A 191 -37.22 -4.22 21.21
C TYR A 191 -37.89 -5.60 21.23
N GLN A 192 -39.05 -5.69 21.88
CA GLN A 192 -39.93 -6.85 21.84
C GLN A 192 -40.82 -6.82 20.60
N SER A 193 -40.76 -7.95 19.88
CA SER A 193 -41.72 -8.38 18.86
C SER A 193 -43.10 -8.59 19.48
N THR A 194 -44.13 -7.95 18.91
CA THR A 194 -45.53 -8.36 19.08
C THR A 194 -46.21 -8.44 17.73
N SER A 195 -46.93 -9.53 17.55
CA SER A 195 -47.59 -9.97 16.34
C SER A 195 -49.12 -9.91 16.50
N GLN A 196 -49.80 -9.98 15.35
CA GLN A 196 -51.24 -10.26 15.09
C GLN A 196 -52.13 -9.05 14.72
N PRO A 197 -53.23 -9.26 13.97
CA PRO A 197 -53.42 -10.16 12.82
C PRO A 197 -54.16 -9.50 11.63
N ILE A 198 -54.03 -10.15 10.45
CA ILE A 198 -54.83 -9.92 9.23
C ILE A 198 -56.23 -10.55 9.39
N PRO A 199 -57.31 -9.94 8.85
CA PRO A 199 -58.51 -10.67 8.49
C PRO A 199 -58.69 -10.81 6.97
N GLU A 200 -58.98 -12.03 6.53
CA GLU A 200 -59.40 -12.44 5.20
C GLU A 200 -60.89 -12.21 4.92
N SER A 201 -61.22 -12.30 3.62
CA SER A 201 -62.49 -12.69 2.96
C SER A 201 -63.42 -11.60 2.39
N GLU A 202 -63.29 -11.39 1.06
CA GLU A 202 -64.27 -11.63 -0.04
C GLU A 202 -65.79 -11.45 0.17
N PRO A 203 -66.65 -11.41 -0.90
CA PRO A 203 -66.47 -11.07 -2.33
C PRO A 203 -67.60 -10.12 -2.85
N GLU A 204 -67.58 -9.69 -4.13
CA GLU A 204 -68.78 -9.73 -5.00
C GLU A 204 -68.49 -9.30 -6.47
N ASN A 205 -69.15 -10.03 -7.36
CA ASN A 205 -69.19 -9.96 -8.83
C ASN A 205 -69.72 -8.61 -9.39
N ASP A 206 -69.32 -8.22 -10.61
CA ASP A 206 -70.21 -8.36 -11.77
C ASP A 206 -69.55 -8.07 -13.13
N GLU A 207 -70.20 -8.65 -14.14
CA GLU A 207 -69.78 -9.01 -15.48
C GLU A 207 -69.52 -7.87 -16.51
N ASN A 208 -68.75 -8.23 -17.55
CA ASN A 208 -69.11 -8.29 -18.99
C ASN A 208 -68.25 -7.46 -19.99
N LYS A 209 -67.67 -8.21 -20.96
CA LYS A 209 -67.49 -7.95 -22.42
C LYS A 209 -66.76 -6.64 -22.85
N THR A 210 -65.85 -6.64 -23.83
CA THR A 210 -65.88 -7.30 -25.15
C THR A 210 -64.49 -7.19 -25.79
N GLU A 211 -64.13 -8.16 -26.63
CA GLU A 211 -63.01 -8.09 -27.58
C GLU A 211 -63.32 -7.10 -28.71
N GLU A 212 -62.32 -6.35 -29.16
CA GLU A 212 -62.24 -5.84 -30.55
C GLU A 212 -60.77 -5.61 -30.94
N GLU A 213 -60.37 -6.27 -32.03
CA GLU A 213 -59.12 -6.07 -32.76
C GLU A 213 -59.18 -4.72 -33.51
N GLU A 214 -58.10 -3.93 -33.52
CA GLU A 214 -57.48 -3.43 -34.76
C GLU A 214 -56.21 -2.61 -34.50
N LYS A 215 -55.25 -2.80 -35.42
CA LYS A 215 -53.96 -2.13 -35.57
C LYS A 215 -54.08 -0.60 -35.55
N HIS A 216 -53.13 0.09 -34.93
CA HIS A 216 -52.65 1.38 -35.43
C HIS A 216 -51.18 1.63 -35.05
N GLU A 217 -50.49 2.27 -35.99
CA GLU A 217 -49.05 2.52 -36.10
C GLU A 217 -48.40 3.10 -34.84
N GLU A 218 -47.28 2.52 -34.42
CA GLU A 218 -46.43 3.10 -33.37
C GLU A 218 -45.48 4.13 -33.99
N GLU A 219 -45.86 5.39 -33.78
CA GLU A 219 -45.05 6.58 -33.98
C GLU A 219 -43.83 6.51 -33.05
N ILE A 220 -42.63 6.45 -33.64
CA ILE A 220 -41.35 6.51 -32.91
C ILE A 220 -41.28 7.85 -32.17
N LYS A 221 -41.58 7.85 -30.86
CA LYS A 221 -41.15 8.91 -29.97
C LYS A 221 -39.68 8.68 -29.62
N PRO A 222 -38.81 9.70 -29.75
CA PRO A 222 -37.44 9.59 -29.28
C PRO A 222 -37.47 9.43 -27.77
N GLU A 223 -36.94 8.31 -27.26
CA GLU A 223 -36.62 8.19 -25.85
C GLU A 223 -35.66 9.32 -25.50
N ASN A 224 -36.09 10.15 -24.55
CA ASN A 224 -35.20 11.02 -23.81
C ASN A 224 -34.11 10.14 -23.18
N PRO A 225 -32.82 10.41 -23.40
CA PRO A 225 -31.78 9.74 -22.66
C PRO A 225 -31.96 10.13 -21.19
N ASP A 226 -32.24 9.13 -20.36
CA ASP A 226 -32.37 9.28 -18.93
C ASP A 226 -31.03 9.81 -18.37
N GLN A 227 -31.00 11.12 -18.12
CA GLN A 227 -29.89 11.79 -17.46
C GLN A 227 -29.98 11.48 -15.95
N ASN A 228 -29.58 10.26 -15.54
CA ASN A 228 -29.04 10.01 -14.19
C ASN A 228 -28.40 8.62 -13.93
N SER A 229 -27.86 7.92 -14.94
CA SER A 229 -27.19 6.61 -14.73
C SER A 229 -25.64 6.66 -14.70
N GLY A 230 -25.04 7.85 -14.57
CA GLY A 230 -23.60 8.04 -14.83
C GLY A 230 -22.62 7.60 -13.73
N ASN A 231 -23.09 7.26 -12.53
CA ASN A 231 -22.23 7.09 -11.35
C ASN A 231 -22.16 5.66 -10.78
N SER A 232 -22.87 4.68 -11.35
CA SER A 232 -22.87 3.29 -10.87
C SER A 232 -21.82 2.47 -11.64
N VAL A 233 -20.80 1.97 -10.94
CA VAL A 233 -19.76 1.08 -11.53
C VAL A 233 -19.67 -0.29 -10.84
N TYR A 234 -20.36 -0.45 -9.72
CA TYR A 234 -20.55 -1.74 -9.04
C TYR A 234 -22.01 -2.19 -9.18
N PRO A 235 -22.30 -3.50 -9.22
CA PRO A 235 -23.67 -4.00 -9.32
C PRO A 235 -24.43 -3.81 -7.99
N GLU A 236 -25.75 -3.60 -8.06
CA GLU A 236 -26.62 -3.51 -6.87
C GLU A 236 -26.68 -4.83 -6.08
N SER A 237 -26.51 -5.96 -6.75
CA SER A 237 -26.47 -7.29 -6.16
C SER A 237 -25.47 -8.18 -6.87
N ARG A 238 -24.64 -8.91 -6.11
CA ARG A 238 -23.71 -9.92 -6.64
C ARG A 238 -24.22 -11.32 -6.37
N THR A 239 -24.29 -12.12 -7.42
CA THR A 239 -24.53 -13.57 -7.40
C THR A 239 -23.24 -14.37 -7.61
N SER A 240 -22.23 -13.75 -8.22
CA SER A 240 -20.88 -14.27 -8.48
C SER A 240 -19.83 -13.18 -8.22
N PRO A 241 -18.59 -13.53 -7.83
CA PRO A 241 -17.51 -12.56 -7.63
C PRO A 241 -17.22 -11.65 -8.84
N CYS A 242 -17.49 -12.13 -10.06
CA CYS A 242 -17.23 -11.40 -11.30
C CYS A 242 -18.44 -10.64 -11.85
N ASP A 243 -19.56 -10.61 -11.13
CA ASP A 243 -20.73 -9.83 -11.57
C ASP A 243 -20.36 -8.33 -11.63
N GLY A 244 -20.67 -7.71 -12.76
CA GLY A 244 -20.36 -6.30 -13.01
C GLY A 244 -18.86 -6.01 -13.21
N PHE A 245 -18.00 -7.03 -13.34
CA PHE A 245 -16.60 -6.80 -13.67
C PHE A 245 -16.48 -6.09 -15.04
N PRO A 246 -15.68 -5.01 -15.15
CA PRO A 246 -15.61 -4.25 -16.39
C PRO A 246 -14.91 -5.05 -17.50
N SER A 247 -15.32 -4.85 -18.75
CA SER A 247 -14.60 -5.44 -19.90
C SER A 247 -13.16 -4.93 -19.94
N MET A 248 -12.23 -5.82 -20.24
CA MET A 248 -10.79 -5.54 -20.36
C MET A 248 -10.34 -5.29 -21.81
N ASP A 249 -11.29 -5.10 -22.74
CA ASP A 249 -11.00 -4.90 -24.16
C ASP A 249 -10.03 -3.72 -24.35
N GLY A 250 -8.90 -3.98 -25.02
CA GLY A 250 -7.85 -3.00 -25.25
C GLY A 250 -6.93 -2.72 -24.05
N ILE A 251 -7.12 -3.40 -22.91
CA ILE A 251 -6.34 -3.20 -21.68
C ILE A 251 -5.61 -4.49 -21.32
N MET A 252 -4.28 -4.43 -21.24
CA MET A 252 -3.44 -5.56 -20.84
C MET A 252 -2.88 -5.33 -19.44
N LEU A 253 -3.20 -6.23 -18.51
CA LEU A 253 -2.56 -6.28 -17.20
C LEU A 253 -1.23 -7.02 -17.30
N VAL A 254 -0.19 -6.39 -16.76
CA VAL A 254 1.13 -6.96 -16.54
C VAL A 254 1.40 -6.97 -15.04
N MET A 255 1.42 -8.16 -14.44
CA MET A 255 1.68 -8.33 -13.01
C MET A 255 3.15 -8.74 -12.78
N LYS A 256 3.88 -7.97 -11.98
CA LYS A 256 5.24 -8.26 -11.54
C LYS A 256 5.26 -8.97 -10.18
N THR A 257 6.15 -9.94 -10.03
CA THR A 257 6.55 -10.53 -8.73
C THR A 257 8.05 -10.79 -8.69
N GLY A 258 8.58 -11.21 -7.53
CA GLY A 258 9.85 -11.94 -7.44
C GLY A 258 9.63 -13.43 -7.20
N ALA A 259 10.59 -14.28 -7.54
CA ALA A 259 10.41 -15.73 -7.39
C ALA A 259 10.36 -16.18 -5.92
N THR A 260 11.00 -15.41 -5.04
CA THR A 260 10.97 -15.62 -3.58
C THR A 260 9.62 -15.26 -2.94
N GLU A 261 8.81 -14.44 -3.62
CA GLU A 261 7.50 -13.98 -3.13
C GLU A 261 6.32 -14.53 -3.95
N ALA A 262 6.59 -15.20 -5.08
CA ALA A 262 5.57 -15.68 -6.00
C ALA A 262 4.49 -16.52 -5.28
N PHE A 263 4.88 -17.44 -4.40
CA PHE A 263 3.94 -18.30 -3.67
C PHE A 263 3.32 -17.65 -2.43
N THR A 264 3.84 -16.52 -1.94
CA THR A 264 3.27 -15.82 -0.78
C THR A 264 2.31 -14.70 -1.20
N LYS A 265 2.50 -14.11 -2.39
CA LYS A 265 1.71 -12.97 -2.89
C LYS A 265 0.74 -13.33 -4.03
N LEU A 266 1.20 -14.04 -5.08
CA LEU A 266 0.37 -14.29 -6.28
C LEU A 266 -0.91 -15.10 -6.02
N PRO A 267 -0.93 -16.17 -5.19
CA PRO A 267 -2.15 -16.96 -5.01
C PRO A 267 -3.35 -16.12 -4.59
N THR A 268 -3.14 -15.12 -3.72
CA THR A 268 -4.19 -14.22 -3.27
C THR A 268 -4.74 -13.39 -4.43
N GLN A 269 -3.87 -12.81 -5.27
CA GLN A 269 -4.28 -12.05 -6.45
C GLN A 269 -5.12 -12.92 -7.41
N LEU A 270 -4.68 -14.16 -7.65
CA LEU A 270 -5.35 -15.13 -8.51
C LEU A 270 -6.72 -15.60 -7.99
N LEU A 271 -6.89 -15.62 -6.67
CA LEU A 271 -8.16 -15.98 -6.01
C LEU A 271 -9.10 -14.78 -5.81
N THR A 272 -8.60 -13.56 -6.02
CA THR A 272 -9.33 -12.31 -5.75
C THR A 272 -9.52 -11.50 -7.04
N GLY A 273 -8.79 -10.40 -7.22
CA GLY A 273 -8.99 -9.43 -8.31
C GLY A 273 -8.69 -9.97 -9.71
N LEU A 274 -7.85 -11.00 -9.84
CA LEU A 274 -7.50 -11.56 -11.15
C LEU A 274 -8.44 -12.67 -11.64
N GLN A 275 -9.30 -13.21 -10.76
CA GLN A 275 -10.16 -14.33 -11.14
C GLN A 275 -11.15 -13.99 -12.27
N CYS A 276 -11.39 -12.70 -12.50
CA CYS A 276 -12.31 -12.16 -13.50
C CYS A 276 -11.62 -11.67 -14.78
N ILE A 277 -10.29 -11.75 -14.86
CA ILE A 277 -9.50 -11.34 -16.02
C ILE A 277 -9.08 -12.59 -16.78
N GLU A 278 -9.46 -12.67 -18.07
CA GLU A 278 -9.18 -13.85 -18.90
C GLU A 278 -7.74 -13.89 -19.42
N ASP A 279 -7.18 -12.73 -19.79
CA ASP A 279 -5.84 -12.61 -20.36
C ASP A 279 -5.03 -11.55 -19.60
N PHE A 280 -3.93 -12.00 -18.98
CA PHE A 280 -2.98 -11.17 -18.26
C PHE A 280 -1.60 -11.86 -18.27
N LEU A 281 -0.55 -11.08 -18.09
CA LEU A 281 0.83 -11.59 -18.02
C LEU A 281 1.33 -11.53 -16.58
N ILE A 282 2.06 -12.57 -16.16
CA ILE A 282 2.78 -12.58 -14.87
C ILE A 282 4.27 -12.72 -15.16
N PHE A 283 5.06 -11.74 -14.75
CA PHE A 283 6.51 -11.75 -14.89
C PHE A 283 7.22 -11.85 -13.54
N SER A 284 8.33 -12.57 -13.54
CA SER A 284 9.21 -12.76 -12.39
C SER A 284 10.68 -12.79 -12.81
N ASP A 285 11.57 -12.92 -11.82
CA ASP A 285 12.99 -13.24 -11.99
C ASP A 285 13.27 -14.75 -12.10
N LEU A 286 12.24 -15.59 -12.25
CA LEU A 286 12.41 -17.03 -12.46
C LEU A 286 11.22 -17.60 -13.21
N GLU A 287 11.48 -18.59 -14.06
CA GLU A 287 10.46 -19.34 -14.78
C GLU A 287 9.75 -20.26 -13.80
N GLN A 288 8.47 -20.02 -13.54
CA GLN A 288 7.71 -20.73 -12.51
C GLN A 288 6.30 -21.06 -12.97
N GLN A 289 5.71 -22.06 -12.31
CA GLN A 289 4.32 -22.45 -12.53
C GLN A 289 3.55 -22.38 -11.20
N VAL A 290 2.54 -21.51 -11.13
CA VAL A 290 1.65 -21.38 -9.97
C VAL A 290 0.27 -21.90 -10.36
N GLY A 291 0.00 -23.17 -10.04
CA GLY A 291 -1.22 -23.85 -10.50
C GLY A 291 -1.30 -23.88 -12.02
N LYS A 292 -2.39 -23.37 -12.61
CA LYS A 292 -2.54 -23.26 -14.07
C LYS A 292 -1.86 -22.02 -14.69
N TYR A 293 -1.33 -21.13 -13.86
CA TYR A 293 -0.79 -19.84 -14.29
C TYR A 293 0.72 -19.91 -14.44
N HIS A 294 1.18 -19.51 -15.61
CA HIS A 294 2.60 -19.47 -15.95
C HIS A 294 3.19 -18.13 -15.53
N VAL A 295 4.37 -18.17 -14.93
CA VAL A 295 5.09 -17.00 -14.43
C VAL A 295 6.40 -16.92 -15.19
N TYR A 296 6.43 -16.02 -16.18
CA TYR A 296 7.51 -15.94 -17.16
C TYR A 296 8.77 -15.34 -16.55
N ASN A 297 9.92 -15.97 -16.82
CA ASN A 297 11.21 -15.37 -16.49
C ASN A 297 11.52 -14.21 -17.42
N VAL A 298 11.51 -12.99 -16.88
CA VAL A 298 11.81 -11.81 -17.69
C VAL A 298 13.31 -11.51 -17.76
N LEU A 299 14.13 -12.17 -16.93
CA LEU A 299 15.58 -11.94 -16.85
C LEU A 299 16.40 -12.97 -17.66
N GLU A 300 15.75 -13.90 -18.36
CA GLU A 300 16.41 -14.97 -19.12
C GLU A 300 17.40 -14.43 -20.15
N ASN A 301 17.10 -13.27 -20.74
CA ASN A 301 17.88 -12.65 -21.82
C ASN A 301 18.80 -11.52 -21.34
N VAL A 302 18.89 -11.25 -20.03
CA VAL A 302 19.86 -10.27 -19.50
C VAL A 302 21.27 -10.71 -19.87
N LYS A 303 21.99 -9.82 -20.55
CA LYS A 303 23.32 -10.06 -21.09
C LYS A 303 24.36 -10.34 -19.99
N THR A 304 25.30 -11.23 -20.28
CA THR A 304 26.37 -11.64 -19.34
C THR A 304 27.17 -10.43 -18.85
N GLU A 305 27.36 -9.42 -19.69
CA GLU A 305 28.05 -8.17 -19.37
C GLU A 305 27.36 -7.39 -18.24
N ALA A 306 26.03 -7.41 -18.18
CA ALA A 306 25.25 -6.77 -17.13
C ALA A 306 25.19 -7.60 -15.83
N LYS A 307 25.32 -8.94 -15.94
CA LYS A 307 25.24 -9.84 -14.78
C LYS A 307 26.44 -9.66 -13.83
N GLY A 308 27.65 -9.49 -14.37
CA GLY A 308 28.86 -9.24 -13.59
C GLY A 308 29.10 -10.23 -12.43
N ASP A 309 29.90 -9.83 -11.44
CA ASP A 309 30.01 -10.52 -10.13
C ASP A 309 29.18 -9.79 -9.06
N LEU A 310 27.90 -9.54 -9.39
CA LEU A 310 26.97 -8.78 -8.55
C LEU A 310 26.15 -9.70 -7.62
N MET A 311 25.73 -9.17 -6.46
CA MET A 311 25.05 -10.01 -5.45
C MET A 311 23.64 -10.43 -5.88
N GLU A 312 22.94 -9.57 -6.61
CA GLU A 312 21.64 -9.80 -7.24
C GLU A 312 21.68 -10.98 -8.22
N PHE A 313 22.75 -11.13 -9.00
CA PHE A 313 22.90 -12.25 -9.92
C PHE A 313 23.44 -13.52 -9.26
N LYS A 314 24.03 -13.41 -8.05
CA LYS A 314 24.25 -14.59 -7.18
C LYS A 314 22.92 -15.12 -6.66
N LEU A 315 22.00 -14.23 -6.25
CA LEU A 315 20.63 -14.60 -5.90
C LEU A 315 19.93 -15.27 -7.09
N TYR A 316 19.90 -14.61 -8.25
CA TYR A 316 19.32 -15.18 -9.48
C TYR A 316 19.88 -16.58 -9.82
N SER A 317 21.21 -16.74 -9.77
CA SER A 317 21.85 -18.05 -10.01
C SER A 317 21.44 -19.11 -8.97
N ALA A 318 21.28 -18.73 -7.70
CA ALA A 318 20.79 -19.61 -6.65
C ALA A 318 19.31 -19.98 -6.85
N GLN A 319 18.49 -19.05 -7.33
CA GLN A 319 17.08 -19.28 -7.67
C GLN A 319 16.96 -20.28 -8.82
N GLU A 320 17.73 -20.11 -9.91
CA GLU A 320 17.76 -21.00 -11.08
C GLU A 320 18.25 -22.42 -10.75
N SER A 321 19.23 -22.53 -9.85
CA SER A 321 19.81 -23.82 -9.47
C SER A 321 19.10 -24.51 -8.29
N CYS A 322 18.09 -23.88 -7.71
CA CYS A 322 17.38 -24.39 -6.54
C CYS A 322 16.56 -25.64 -6.88
N PRO A 323 16.88 -26.83 -6.31
CA PRO A 323 16.15 -28.06 -6.59
C PRO A 323 14.90 -28.25 -5.71
N VAL A 324 14.65 -27.32 -4.79
CA VAL A 324 13.58 -27.36 -3.78
C VAL A 324 12.80 -26.03 -3.80
N SER A 325 12.13 -25.66 -2.71
CA SER A 325 11.41 -24.38 -2.66
C SER A 325 12.40 -23.21 -2.66
N GLN A 326 12.00 -22.10 -3.29
CA GLN A 326 12.81 -20.88 -3.30
C GLN A 326 13.10 -20.39 -1.88
N GLN A 327 12.12 -20.48 -0.98
CA GLN A 327 12.30 -20.17 0.44
C GLN A 327 13.47 -20.96 1.06
N ASP A 328 13.56 -22.27 0.83
CA ASP A 328 14.64 -23.10 1.39
C ASP A 328 16.03 -22.73 0.85
N CYS A 329 16.12 -22.27 -0.41
CA CYS A 329 17.38 -21.94 -1.05
C CYS A 329 17.85 -20.50 -0.81
N THR A 330 16.94 -19.55 -0.58
CA THR A 330 17.26 -18.12 -0.63
C THR A 330 16.93 -17.35 0.65
N THR A 331 16.52 -18.01 1.74
CA THR A 331 16.05 -17.34 2.99
C THR A 331 16.99 -16.24 3.49
N ASP A 332 18.31 -16.45 3.43
CA ASP A 332 19.31 -15.49 3.95
C ASP A 332 20.01 -14.68 2.84
N MET A 333 19.57 -14.83 1.59
CA MET A 333 20.18 -14.13 0.47
C MET A 333 19.61 -12.72 0.33
N LYS A 334 20.51 -11.77 0.10
CA LYS A 334 20.18 -10.38 -0.24
C LYS A 334 20.18 -10.22 -1.77
N GLY A 335 19.79 -9.05 -2.27
CA GLY A 335 19.81 -8.77 -3.70
C GLY A 335 18.46 -8.81 -4.38
N GLY A 336 17.36 -9.11 -3.68
CA GLY A 336 16.03 -9.20 -4.30
C GLY A 336 15.58 -7.86 -4.89
N TRP A 337 15.75 -6.76 -4.15
CA TRP A 337 15.44 -5.41 -4.62
C TRP A 337 16.39 -4.98 -5.76
N GLU A 338 17.66 -5.31 -5.66
CA GLU A 338 18.67 -5.01 -6.67
C GLU A 338 18.41 -5.77 -7.97
N LEU A 339 18.00 -7.04 -7.89
CA LEU A 339 17.62 -7.87 -9.03
C LEU A 339 16.33 -7.37 -9.69
N ASP A 340 15.38 -6.88 -8.89
CA ASP A 340 14.10 -6.36 -9.38
C ASP A 340 14.26 -5.19 -10.36
N LYS A 341 15.35 -4.40 -10.24
CA LYS A 341 15.65 -3.27 -11.13
C LYS A 341 15.69 -3.67 -12.61
N TYR A 342 16.17 -4.88 -12.90
CA TYR A 342 16.32 -5.39 -14.26
C TYR A 342 14.99 -5.80 -14.90
N LYS A 343 13.94 -6.06 -14.12
CA LYS A 343 12.69 -6.58 -14.67
C LYS A 343 11.93 -5.56 -15.51
N PHE A 344 11.95 -4.28 -15.13
CA PHE A 344 11.04 -3.27 -15.66
C PHE A 344 11.08 -3.12 -17.18
N LEU A 345 12.26 -3.01 -17.77
CA LEU A 345 12.39 -2.82 -19.22
C LEU A 345 12.21 -4.12 -20.00
N HIS A 346 12.74 -5.23 -19.50
CA HIS A 346 12.51 -6.53 -20.11
C HIS A 346 11.02 -6.91 -20.08
N MET A 347 10.26 -6.52 -19.06
CA MET A 347 8.80 -6.69 -19.04
C MET A 347 8.11 -5.90 -20.14
N ILE A 348 8.55 -4.67 -20.43
CA ILE A 348 7.99 -3.84 -21.50
C ILE A 348 8.20 -4.51 -22.86
N GLU A 349 9.44 -4.92 -23.16
CA GLU A 349 9.79 -5.60 -24.41
C GLU A 349 9.01 -6.91 -24.54
N ARG A 350 9.01 -7.74 -23.51
CA ARG A 350 8.35 -9.05 -23.50
C ARG A 350 6.83 -8.95 -23.59
N THR A 351 6.23 -7.96 -22.93
CA THR A 351 4.80 -7.66 -23.03
C THR A 351 4.42 -7.32 -24.46
N TRP A 352 5.20 -6.46 -25.13
CA TRP A 352 4.95 -6.09 -26.52
C TRP A 352 5.03 -7.28 -27.47
N GLU A 353 6.03 -8.15 -27.31
CA GLU A 353 6.17 -9.36 -28.11
C GLU A 353 4.96 -10.31 -27.98
N MET A 354 4.49 -10.50 -26.75
CA MET A 354 3.45 -11.48 -26.44
C MET A 354 2.04 -10.96 -26.70
N ARG A 355 1.81 -9.66 -26.49
CA ARG A 355 0.51 -9.00 -26.53
C ARG A 355 0.64 -7.60 -27.15
N PRO A 356 1.01 -7.49 -28.45
CA PRO A 356 1.14 -6.19 -29.11
C PRO A 356 -0.23 -5.55 -29.37
N ASN A 357 -0.23 -4.24 -29.65
CA ASN A 357 -1.38 -3.46 -30.11
C ASN A 357 -2.53 -3.33 -29.10
N MET A 358 -2.24 -3.35 -27.80
CA MET A 358 -3.21 -2.95 -26.78
C MET A 358 -3.31 -1.42 -26.73
N GLU A 359 -4.46 -0.88 -26.32
CA GLU A 359 -4.61 0.56 -26.11
C GLU A 359 -3.86 1.01 -24.86
N TRP A 360 -3.98 0.22 -23.80
CA TRP A 360 -3.38 0.47 -22.49
C TRP A 360 -2.66 -0.77 -21.95
N TYR A 361 -1.49 -0.55 -21.37
CA TYR A 361 -0.77 -1.52 -20.56
C TYR A 361 -0.76 -1.06 -19.11
N VAL A 362 -1.37 -1.84 -18.23
CA VAL A 362 -1.46 -1.58 -16.79
C VAL A 362 -0.43 -2.44 -16.09
N PHE A 363 0.53 -1.81 -15.41
CA PHE A 363 1.57 -2.50 -14.64
C PHE A 363 1.23 -2.42 -13.16
N ALA A 364 1.24 -3.58 -12.49
CA ALA A 364 1.00 -3.69 -11.05
C ALA A 364 1.90 -4.77 -10.44
N GLU A 365 2.14 -4.69 -9.14
CA GLU A 365 2.93 -5.68 -8.40
C GLU A 365 2.01 -6.66 -7.64
N ALA A 366 2.55 -7.82 -7.27
CA ALA A 366 1.79 -8.87 -6.58
C ALA A 366 1.29 -8.43 -5.17
N ASP A 367 1.88 -7.38 -4.59
CA ASP A 367 1.46 -6.71 -3.34
C ASP A 367 0.74 -5.37 -3.59
N SER A 368 0.17 -5.19 -4.77
CA SER A 368 -0.70 -4.07 -5.10
C SER A 368 -2.13 -4.55 -5.36
N TYR A 369 -3.11 -3.85 -4.78
CA TYR A 369 -4.52 -4.09 -5.06
C TYR A 369 -4.99 -3.13 -6.16
N VAL A 370 -5.81 -3.60 -7.10
CA VAL A 370 -6.36 -2.79 -8.20
C VAL A 370 -7.88 -2.76 -8.12
N PHE A 371 -8.45 -1.56 -8.00
CA PHE A 371 -9.89 -1.33 -8.05
C PHE A 371 -10.35 -1.28 -9.52
N TRP A 372 -10.57 -2.45 -10.11
CA TRP A 372 -10.84 -2.59 -11.56
C TRP A 372 -12.00 -1.73 -12.08
N PRO A 373 -13.19 -1.67 -11.43
CA PRO A 373 -14.28 -0.82 -11.91
C PRO A 373 -13.90 0.66 -11.98
N ASN A 374 -13.16 1.16 -10.97
CA ASN A 374 -12.64 2.52 -10.95
C ASN A 374 -11.63 2.76 -12.09
N LEU A 375 -10.61 1.91 -12.19
CA LEU A 375 -9.51 2.07 -13.15
C LEU A 375 -10.00 2.01 -14.60
N VAL A 376 -10.81 1.01 -14.94
CA VAL A 376 -11.30 0.84 -16.33
C VAL A 376 -12.24 1.97 -16.72
N TRP A 377 -13.12 2.41 -15.82
CA TRP A 377 -13.97 3.58 -16.09
C TRP A 377 -13.12 4.83 -16.35
N TRP A 378 -12.09 5.06 -15.55
CA TRP A 378 -11.21 6.22 -15.70
C TRP A 378 -10.45 6.20 -17.03
N LEU A 379 -9.85 5.06 -17.40
CA LEU A 379 -9.16 4.90 -18.69
C LEU A 379 -10.08 5.11 -19.90
N ARG A 380 -11.36 4.78 -19.78
CA ARG A 380 -12.34 4.92 -20.87
C ARG A 380 -12.96 6.31 -20.99
N ASN A 381 -13.03 7.06 -19.89
CA ASN A 381 -13.86 8.27 -19.83
C ASN A 381 -13.08 9.55 -19.49
N LYS A 382 -11.88 9.44 -18.92
CA LYS A 382 -11.13 10.60 -18.41
C LYS A 382 -9.75 10.74 -19.04
N VAL A 383 -9.19 9.66 -19.57
CA VAL A 383 -7.81 9.62 -20.04
C VAL A 383 -7.79 9.31 -21.54
N ASN A 384 -7.05 10.12 -22.28
CA ASN A 384 -6.75 9.86 -23.69
C ASN A 384 -5.30 9.32 -23.80
N PRO A 385 -5.06 8.16 -24.45
CA PRO A 385 -3.72 7.61 -24.60
C PRO A 385 -2.74 8.51 -25.36
N LYS A 386 -3.25 9.47 -26.15
CA LYS A 386 -2.42 10.46 -26.84
C LYS A 386 -1.92 11.58 -25.93
N ASP A 387 -2.75 12.01 -25.00
CA ASP A 387 -2.46 13.15 -24.11
C ASP A 387 -1.75 12.67 -22.83
N PHE A 388 -2.03 11.44 -22.40
CA PHE A 388 -1.51 10.81 -21.19
C PHE A 388 -0.85 9.45 -21.47
N PRO A 389 0.21 9.43 -22.28
CA PRO A 389 0.86 8.19 -22.70
C PRO A 389 1.59 7.43 -21.57
N TYR A 390 1.86 8.07 -20.42
CA TYR A 390 2.48 7.47 -19.25
C TYR A 390 1.98 8.15 -17.97
N VAL A 391 1.31 7.41 -17.08
CA VAL A 391 0.63 7.94 -15.89
C VAL A 391 0.84 7.05 -14.67
N GLY A 392 1.00 7.65 -13.50
CA GLY A 392 1.01 6.93 -12.21
C GLY A 392 1.21 7.89 -11.03
N SER A 393 1.59 7.35 -9.88
CA SER A 393 1.99 8.16 -8.72
C SER A 393 3.40 8.71 -8.91
N VAL A 394 3.53 10.00 -9.18
CA VAL A 394 4.84 10.61 -9.48
C VAL A 394 5.70 10.73 -8.22
N ALA A 395 6.88 10.13 -8.29
CA ALA A 395 8.01 10.34 -7.40
C ALA A 395 9.12 11.14 -8.12
N MET A 396 10.07 11.67 -7.36
CA MET A 396 11.17 12.49 -7.86
C MET A 396 12.52 11.92 -7.40
N LEU A 397 13.44 11.73 -8.35
CA LEU A 397 14.82 11.36 -8.05
C LEU A 397 15.75 12.17 -8.94
N LYS A 398 16.79 12.78 -8.34
CA LYS A 398 17.77 13.61 -9.08
C LYS A 398 17.11 14.67 -9.99
N GLY A 399 15.98 15.25 -9.54
CA GLY A 399 15.22 16.24 -10.29
C GLY A 399 14.38 15.69 -11.45
N PHE A 400 14.30 14.37 -11.62
CA PHE A 400 13.56 13.72 -12.69
C PHE A 400 12.29 13.02 -12.15
N PRO A 401 11.11 13.26 -12.76
CA PRO A 401 9.85 12.65 -12.36
C PRO A 401 9.67 11.24 -12.95
N PHE A 402 9.17 10.30 -12.15
CA PHE A 402 8.85 8.94 -12.60
C PHE A 402 7.62 8.40 -11.86
N ALA A 403 6.87 7.46 -12.46
CA ALA A 403 5.79 6.79 -11.73
C ALA A 403 6.39 5.73 -10.79
N HIS A 404 6.00 5.76 -9.52
CA HIS A 404 6.39 4.78 -8.53
C HIS A 404 5.87 3.38 -8.91
N GLY A 405 6.77 2.42 -9.11
CA GLY A 405 6.46 1.09 -9.65
C GLY A 405 5.44 0.32 -8.81
N GLY A 406 5.61 0.33 -7.49
CA GLY A 406 4.73 -0.38 -6.55
C GLY A 406 3.30 0.16 -6.53
N SER A 407 3.13 1.49 -6.67
CA SER A 407 1.79 2.10 -6.76
C SER A 407 1.05 1.69 -8.03
N GLY A 408 1.72 1.04 -8.98
CA GLY A 408 1.21 0.75 -10.30
C GLY A 408 1.23 1.98 -11.20
N TYR A 409 1.23 1.71 -12.50
CA TYR A 409 1.28 2.74 -13.53
C TYR A 409 0.66 2.22 -14.83
N VAL A 410 0.32 3.15 -15.72
CA VAL A 410 -0.28 2.85 -17.02
C VAL A 410 0.54 3.50 -18.12
N ILE A 411 0.81 2.75 -19.19
CA ILE A 411 1.49 3.22 -20.39
C ILE A 411 0.59 2.97 -21.59
N SER A 412 0.46 3.96 -22.49
CA SER A 412 -0.26 3.78 -23.75
C SER A 412 0.45 2.77 -24.65
N GLY A 413 -0.31 2.06 -25.47
CA GLY A 413 0.30 1.07 -26.35
C GLY A 413 1.21 1.65 -27.43
N GLU A 414 0.97 2.89 -27.85
CA GLU A 414 1.89 3.59 -28.77
C GLU A 414 3.25 3.84 -28.11
N THR A 415 3.29 4.18 -26.82
CA THR A 415 4.55 4.35 -26.09
C THR A 415 5.27 3.03 -25.87
N VAL A 416 4.55 1.97 -25.45
CA VAL A 416 5.13 0.63 -25.30
C VAL A 416 5.73 0.14 -26.63
N LYS A 417 5.01 0.35 -27.74
CA LYS A 417 5.51 0.05 -29.08
C LYS A 417 6.81 0.78 -29.39
N LYS A 418 6.83 2.11 -29.20
CA LYS A 418 8.03 2.93 -29.46
C LYS A 418 9.22 2.47 -28.63
N MET A 419 9.00 2.14 -27.36
CA MET A 419 10.05 1.59 -26.50
C MET A 419 10.59 0.26 -27.05
N ALA A 420 9.69 -0.68 -27.38
CA ALA A 420 10.08 -1.99 -27.91
C ALA A 420 10.75 -1.94 -29.29
N GLU A 421 10.51 -0.88 -30.08
CA GLU A 421 11.17 -0.64 -31.37
C GLU A 421 12.59 -0.07 -31.24
N ILE A 422 13.00 0.40 -30.04
CA ILE A 422 14.38 0.86 -29.78
C ILE A 422 15.29 -0.35 -29.56
N PRO A 423 16.26 -0.64 -30.46
CA PRO A 423 17.08 -1.84 -30.34
C PRO A 423 17.99 -1.81 -29.10
N GLY A 424 17.88 -2.84 -28.26
CA GLY A 424 18.73 -2.99 -27.06
C GLY A 424 18.42 -1.96 -25.96
N LEU A 425 17.17 -1.48 -25.88
CA LEU A 425 16.75 -0.52 -24.86
C LEU A 425 16.97 -1.10 -23.46
N ALA A 426 16.49 -2.32 -23.18
CA ALA A 426 16.71 -2.95 -21.88
C ALA A 426 18.22 -3.14 -21.58
N ASP A 427 19.00 -3.66 -22.54
CA ASP A 427 20.45 -3.86 -22.40
C ASP A 427 21.21 -2.58 -22.01
N LYS A 428 20.82 -1.44 -22.58
CA LYS A 428 21.43 -0.14 -22.29
C LYS A 428 21.28 0.23 -20.81
N TYR A 429 20.10 0.00 -20.25
CA TYR A 429 19.77 0.37 -18.87
C TYR A 429 20.14 -0.70 -17.85
N ASP A 430 20.26 -1.98 -18.25
CA ASP A 430 20.82 -3.04 -17.43
C ASP A 430 22.24 -2.70 -16.94
N LEU A 431 23.03 -2.04 -17.79
CA LEU A 431 24.38 -1.55 -17.43
C LEU A 431 24.36 -0.37 -16.44
N MET A 432 23.23 0.33 -16.30
CA MET A 432 23.07 1.44 -15.35
C MET A 432 22.49 0.99 -14.01
N ALA A 433 21.78 -0.15 -13.97
CA ALA A 433 21.04 -0.63 -12.80
C ALA A 433 21.86 -0.76 -11.50
N PRO A 434 23.14 -1.19 -11.50
CA PRO A 434 23.95 -1.25 -10.27
C PRO A 434 24.22 0.12 -9.63
N HIS A 435 24.10 1.21 -10.39
CA HIS A 435 24.46 2.56 -9.97
C HIS A 435 23.25 3.45 -9.67
N GLU A 436 22.04 2.91 -9.83
CA GLU A 436 20.79 3.63 -9.63
C GLU A 436 19.95 2.97 -8.53
N CYS A 437 19.04 3.75 -7.93
CA CYS A 437 18.29 3.27 -6.77
C CYS A 437 17.28 2.17 -7.12
N CYS A 438 16.66 2.28 -8.30
CA CYS A 438 15.33 1.74 -8.54
C CYS A 438 15.08 1.48 -10.04
N GLY A 439 14.36 0.41 -10.37
CA GLY A 439 14.07 0.02 -11.76
C GLY A 439 12.98 0.84 -12.44
N ASP A 440 12.00 1.34 -11.68
CA ASP A 440 10.96 2.26 -12.16
C ASP A 440 11.52 3.61 -12.61
N TYR A 441 12.54 4.12 -11.91
CA TYR A 441 13.32 5.28 -12.34
C TYR A 441 14.03 5.03 -13.68
N LEU A 442 14.72 3.89 -13.82
CA LEU A 442 15.38 3.51 -15.09
C LEU A 442 14.38 3.38 -16.23
N MET A 443 13.22 2.77 -15.95
CA MET A 443 12.12 2.66 -16.91
C MET A 443 11.61 4.03 -17.35
N ALA A 444 11.46 4.98 -16.43
CA ALA A 444 11.04 6.34 -16.78
C ALA A 444 12.08 7.10 -17.61
N LEU A 445 13.38 6.89 -17.37
CA LEU A 445 14.43 7.40 -18.26
C LEU A 445 14.30 6.83 -19.68
N ALA A 446 13.99 5.54 -19.80
CA ALA A 446 13.80 4.88 -21.09
C ALA A 446 12.52 5.36 -21.80
N VAL A 447 11.41 5.55 -21.07
CA VAL A 447 10.18 6.16 -21.61
C VAL A 447 10.48 7.55 -22.18
N ASN A 448 11.34 8.33 -21.52
CA ASN A 448 11.71 9.67 -21.97
C ASN A 448 12.54 9.66 -23.27
N GLU A 449 13.12 8.53 -23.69
CA GLU A 449 13.70 8.39 -25.05
C GLU A 449 12.64 8.38 -26.16
N THR A 450 11.35 8.24 -25.79
CA THR A 450 10.21 8.32 -26.72
C THR A 450 9.52 9.69 -26.71
N ASP A 451 10.16 10.71 -26.13
CA ASP A 451 9.63 12.06 -25.88
C ASP A 451 8.39 12.11 -24.97
N VAL A 452 8.17 11.05 -24.18
CA VAL A 452 7.06 10.93 -23.24
C VAL A 452 7.51 11.23 -21.82
N LYS A 453 6.71 12.03 -21.10
CA LYS A 453 6.91 12.33 -19.68
C LYS A 453 5.78 11.75 -18.86
N VAL A 454 6.11 11.33 -17.63
CA VAL A 454 5.10 10.86 -16.68
C VAL A 454 4.12 11.98 -16.33
N LYS A 455 2.88 11.60 -16.13
CA LYS A 455 1.81 12.47 -15.61
C LYS A 455 1.35 12.00 -14.24
N GLN A 456 1.00 12.96 -13.39
CA GLN A 456 0.65 12.71 -12.00
C GLN A 456 -0.81 12.28 -11.85
N ALA A 457 -1.00 11.14 -11.18
CA ALA A 457 -2.32 10.63 -10.80
C ALA A 457 -2.43 10.26 -9.30
N HIS A 458 -1.43 10.58 -8.47
CA HIS A 458 -1.55 10.55 -7.01
C HIS A 458 -2.69 11.48 -6.53
N PRO A 459 -3.53 11.08 -5.55
CA PRO A 459 -3.45 9.86 -4.74
C PRO A 459 -4.27 8.68 -5.29
N MET A 460 -4.81 8.76 -6.52
CA MET A 460 -5.65 7.69 -7.06
C MET A 460 -4.82 6.42 -7.30
N PHE A 461 -3.61 6.58 -7.87
CA PHE A 461 -2.56 5.57 -7.74
C PHE A 461 -1.85 5.79 -6.42
N ASN A 462 -1.89 4.82 -5.52
CA ASN A 462 -1.47 5.04 -4.13
C ASN A 462 -0.38 4.05 -3.71
N GLY A 463 0.67 4.58 -3.07
CA GLY A 463 1.76 3.79 -2.47
C GLY A 463 1.40 3.21 -1.10
N GLU A 464 0.29 3.65 -0.52
CA GLU A 464 -0.12 3.31 0.84
C GLU A 464 -1.16 2.19 0.86
N LYS A 465 -1.17 1.47 1.97
CA LYS A 465 -2.16 0.44 2.31
C LYS A 465 -3.14 0.96 3.37
N PRO A 466 -4.25 0.26 3.69
CA PRO A 466 -5.34 0.83 4.50
C PRO A 466 -4.90 1.41 5.85
N ASN A 467 -3.89 0.82 6.51
CA ASN A 467 -3.39 1.32 7.79
C ASN A 467 -2.38 2.49 7.66
N THR A 468 -1.71 2.68 6.53
CA THR A 468 -0.76 3.79 6.34
C THR A 468 -1.32 4.94 5.48
N LEU A 469 -2.47 4.71 4.83
CA LEU A 469 -3.18 5.70 4.00
C LEU A 469 -3.51 6.97 4.80
N PRO A 470 -3.02 8.16 4.39
CA PRO A 470 -3.35 9.42 5.04
C PRO A 470 -4.75 9.91 4.69
N TYR A 471 -5.56 10.15 5.71
CA TYR A 471 -6.88 10.78 5.59
C TYR A 471 -6.80 12.28 5.92
N SER A 472 -7.13 13.12 4.94
CA SER A 472 -7.14 14.58 5.04
C SER A 472 -7.93 15.20 3.87
N ASP A 473 -8.07 16.53 3.90
CA ASP A 473 -8.76 17.33 2.88
C ASP A 473 -8.40 16.97 1.44
N GLY A 474 -7.11 16.86 1.14
CA GLY A 474 -6.63 16.66 -0.24
C GLY A 474 -6.87 15.26 -0.80
N HIS A 475 -7.24 14.29 0.04
CA HIS A 475 -7.36 12.88 -0.34
C HIS A 475 -8.77 12.33 -0.15
N TRP A 476 -9.53 12.82 0.83
CA TRP A 476 -10.78 12.21 1.31
C TRP A 476 -11.75 11.79 0.20
N CYS A 477 -11.97 12.68 -0.78
CA CYS A 477 -12.94 12.50 -1.85
C CYS A 477 -12.36 11.88 -3.13
N GLN A 478 -11.05 11.65 -3.18
CA GLN A 478 -10.38 11.15 -4.38
C GLN A 478 -10.76 9.69 -4.65
N ALA A 479 -11.00 9.37 -5.92
CA ALA A 479 -11.19 7.99 -6.35
C ALA A 479 -9.91 7.17 -6.12
N LEU A 480 -10.05 5.89 -5.78
CA LEU A 480 -8.92 5.00 -5.52
C LEU A 480 -8.75 4.00 -6.66
N MET A 481 -7.59 4.00 -7.34
CA MET A 481 -7.26 3.04 -8.41
C MET A 481 -6.45 1.88 -7.86
N THR A 482 -5.45 2.19 -7.04
CA THR A 482 -4.53 1.19 -6.49
C THR A 482 -4.14 1.50 -5.06
N MET A 483 -3.73 0.45 -4.34
CA MET A 483 -3.08 0.53 -3.04
C MET A 483 -1.86 -0.39 -3.05
N HIS A 484 -0.81 -0.05 -2.30
CA HIS A 484 0.45 -0.79 -2.35
C HIS A 484 1.09 -1.02 -0.97
N HIS A 485 2.07 -1.92 -0.99
CA HIS A 485 2.74 -2.62 0.10
C HIS A 485 1.76 -3.48 0.92
N MET A 486 0.79 -4.09 0.22
CA MET A 486 -0.23 -4.92 0.82
C MET A 486 0.23 -6.37 0.90
N ASN A 487 0.18 -6.95 2.10
CA ASN A 487 0.33 -8.39 2.23
C ASN A 487 -0.95 -9.11 1.75
N SER A 488 -0.87 -10.44 1.63
CA SER A 488 -2.00 -11.27 1.18
C SER A 488 -3.26 -11.16 2.04
N GLU A 489 -3.13 -10.91 3.35
CA GLU A 489 -4.29 -10.70 4.22
C GLU A 489 -4.98 -9.38 3.90
N GLU A 490 -4.20 -8.31 3.76
CA GLU A 490 -4.70 -6.97 3.42
C GLU A 490 -5.35 -6.96 2.02
N VAL A 491 -4.75 -7.62 1.02
CA VAL A 491 -5.36 -7.81 -0.32
C VAL A 491 -6.70 -8.52 -0.22
N SER A 492 -6.78 -9.60 0.55
CA SER A 492 -8.03 -10.35 0.74
C SER A 492 -9.10 -9.53 1.46
N GLN A 493 -8.71 -8.70 2.43
CA GLN A 493 -9.63 -7.83 3.17
C GLN A 493 -10.22 -6.72 2.30
N VAL A 494 -9.41 -6.07 1.46
CA VAL A 494 -9.90 -5.05 0.52
C VAL A 494 -10.77 -5.68 -0.57
N TRP A 495 -10.44 -6.89 -1.03
CA TRP A 495 -11.30 -7.64 -1.93
C TRP A 495 -12.65 -7.97 -1.29
N ASP A 496 -12.66 -8.48 -0.06
CA ASP A 496 -13.89 -8.78 0.67
C ASP A 496 -14.77 -7.53 0.86
N TYR A 497 -14.14 -6.38 1.16
CA TYR A 497 -14.83 -5.09 1.16
C TYR A 497 -15.51 -4.80 -0.20
N GLU A 498 -14.80 -4.93 -1.33
CA GLU A 498 -15.39 -4.68 -2.66
C GLU A 498 -16.52 -5.64 -3.02
N GLN A 499 -16.47 -6.89 -2.53
CA GLN A 499 -17.53 -7.87 -2.75
C GLN A 499 -18.78 -7.58 -1.92
N ASN A 500 -18.62 -7.06 -0.70
CA ASN A 500 -19.72 -6.89 0.25
C ASN A 500 -20.21 -5.44 0.43
N ARG A 501 -19.56 -4.46 -0.21
CA ARG A 501 -20.01 -3.07 -0.14
C ARG A 501 -21.40 -2.89 -0.75
N LYS A 502 -22.21 -2.05 -0.11
CA LYS A 502 -23.59 -1.73 -0.54
C LYS A 502 -23.67 -0.60 -1.57
N SER A 503 -22.65 0.27 -1.58
CA SER A 503 -22.58 1.38 -2.52
C SER A 503 -22.25 0.87 -3.91
N THR A 504 -23.02 1.30 -4.91
CA THR A 504 -22.76 0.99 -6.32
C THR A 504 -21.81 1.99 -6.99
N GLY A 505 -21.50 3.10 -6.30
CA GLY A 505 -20.63 4.16 -6.78
C GLY A 505 -19.15 3.78 -6.72
N PHE A 506 -18.30 4.66 -7.24
CA PHE A 506 -16.84 4.50 -7.21
C PHE A 506 -16.30 4.31 -5.79
N VAL A 507 -15.20 3.56 -5.65
CA VAL A 507 -14.46 3.51 -4.38
C VAL A 507 -13.68 4.81 -4.20
N GLN A 508 -13.85 5.46 -3.05
CA GLN A 508 -13.10 6.66 -2.66
C GLN A 508 -12.17 6.37 -1.48
N ILE A 509 -11.20 7.23 -1.23
CA ILE A 509 -10.32 7.10 -0.05
C ILE A 509 -11.12 7.09 1.26
N LYS A 510 -12.18 7.90 1.41
CA LYS A 510 -13.04 7.88 2.60
C LYS A 510 -13.62 6.49 2.92
N ASP A 511 -13.87 5.67 1.89
CA ASP A 511 -14.41 4.33 2.08
C ASP A 511 -13.42 3.41 2.81
N MET A 512 -12.12 3.61 2.59
CA MET A 512 -11.08 2.88 3.31
C MET A 512 -11.01 3.27 4.78
N TYR A 513 -11.28 4.54 5.10
CA TYR A 513 -11.43 4.97 6.49
C TYR A 513 -12.61 4.25 7.15
N GLU A 514 -13.79 4.30 6.53
CA GLU A 514 -15.00 3.73 7.10
C GLU A 514 -14.88 2.21 7.33
N ALA A 515 -14.26 1.50 6.39
CA ALA A 515 -14.12 0.05 6.45
C ALA A 515 -12.98 -0.42 7.37
N PHE A 516 -11.80 0.20 7.30
CA PHE A 516 -10.58 -0.34 7.90
C PHE A 516 -10.02 0.48 9.06
N PHE A 517 -10.37 1.77 9.16
CA PHE A 517 -9.87 2.63 10.23
C PHE A 517 -10.91 2.83 11.32
N ALA A 518 -12.10 3.33 10.97
CA ALA A 518 -13.13 3.76 11.91
C ALA A 518 -13.48 2.71 12.98
N PRO A 519 -13.57 1.39 12.67
CA PRO A 519 -13.81 0.35 13.68
C PRO A 519 -12.69 0.19 14.72
N HIS A 520 -11.52 0.75 14.45
CA HIS A 520 -10.30 0.62 15.25
C HIS A 520 -9.82 1.96 15.84
N LEU A 521 -10.54 3.05 15.56
CA LEU A 521 -10.25 4.37 16.13
C LEU A 521 -10.46 4.33 17.64
N VAL A 522 -9.40 4.67 18.36
CA VAL A 522 -9.35 4.81 19.81
C VAL A 522 -8.52 6.06 20.14
N ASP A 523 -8.63 6.57 21.37
CA ASP A 523 -7.97 7.81 21.78
C ASP A 523 -6.46 7.63 21.90
N ARG A 524 -6.03 6.43 22.34
CA ARG A 524 -4.65 6.08 22.58
C ARG A 524 -4.38 4.58 22.39
N ARG A 525 -3.18 4.28 21.88
CA ARG A 525 -2.55 2.95 21.88
C ARG A 525 -1.11 3.05 22.36
N ASP A 526 -0.74 2.16 23.28
CA ASP A 526 0.65 1.91 23.64
C ASP A 526 1.23 0.84 22.69
N GLU A 527 2.57 0.76 22.61
CA GLU A 527 3.32 -0.08 21.65
C GLU A 527 2.89 0.14 20.18
N TRP A 528 2.67 1.40 19.81
CA TRP A 528 2.05 1.75 18.54
C TRP A 528 2.66 3.01 17.92
N ASP A 529 2.92 2.96 16.60
CA ASP A 529 3.41 4.07 15.79
C ASP A 529 2.39 4.37 14.69
N ASN A 530 1.59 5.44 14.89
CA ASN A 530 0.63 5.95 13.90
C ASN A 530 1.28 6.79 12.80
N LEU A 531 2.62 6.83 12.74
CA LEU A 531 3.41 7.58 11.75
C LEU A 531 3.23 9.10 11.85
N SER A 532 2.86 9.61 13.03
CA SER A 532 2.76 11.06 13.25
C SER A 532 4.14 11.72 13.30
N ASP A 533 4.44 12.58 12.34
CA ASP A 533 5.74 13.22 12.20
C ASP A 533 5.75 14.59 11.50
N ASP A 534 4.62 15.27 11.21
CA ASP A 534 4.63 16.58 10.53
C ASP A 534 5.40 17.64 11.31
N VAL A 535 5.10 17.75 12.61
CA VAL A 535 5.74 18.69 13.52
C VAL A 535 6.12 17.96 14.79
N CYS A 536 7.37 18.10 15.21
CA CYS A 536 7.89 17.48 16.42
C CYS A 536 8.25 18.53 17.50
N TYR A 537 7.98 18.14 18.74
CA TYR A 537 8.29 18.85 19.98
C TYR A 537 9.19 17.93 20.80
N ILE A 538 10.49 18.08 20.61
CA ILE A 538 11.52 17.31 21.30
C ILE A 538 11.86 18.05 22.60
N ALA A 539 12.10 17.31 23.69
CA ALA A 539 12.56 17.90 24.94
C ALA A 539 13.88 18.68 24.75
N PRO A 540 14.07 19.81 25.43
CA PRO A 540 15.22 20.68 25.21
C PRO A 540 16.52 20.18 25.85
N ASP A 541 16.46 19.10 26.65
CA ASP A 541 17.64 18.52 27.27
C ASP A 541 18.55 17.82 26.23
N GLU A 542 19.84 17.78 26.55
CA GLU A 542 20.86 17.25 25.65
C GLU A 542 20.64 15.77 25.30
N THR A 543 20.08 14.98 26.21
CA THR A 543 19.82 13.56 25.97
C THR A 543 18.75 13.37 24.91
N ALA A 544 17.58 13.97 25.07
CA ALA A 544 16.50 13.87 24.09
C ALA A 544 16.91 14.44 22.71
N GLN A 545 17.67 15.54 22.70
CA GLN A 545 18.21 16.10 21.46
C GLN A 545 19.20 15.16 20.77
N ASN A 546 20.05 14.46 21.50
CA ASN A 546 20.98 13.51 20.91
C ASN A 546 20.29 12.23 20.40
N GLU A 547 19.25 11.77 21.09
CA GLU A 547 18.50 10.56 20.71
C GLU A 547 17.52 10.78 19.55
N ALA A 548 17.04 12.01 19.35
CA ALA A 548 16.16 12.34 18.23
C ALA A 548 16.85 12.14 16.88
N SER A 549 16.13 11.52 15.95
CA SER A 549 16.61 11.32 14.57
C SER A 549 16.74 12.64 13.82
N ASP A 550 17.57 12.66 12.77
CA ASP A 550 17.71 13.83 11.88
C ASP A 550 16.37 14.24 11.27
N HIS A 551 15.50 13.26 10.97
CA HIS A 551 14.14 13.51 10.50
C HIS A 551 13.31 14.28 11.53
N GLN A 552 13.31 13.83 12.79
CA GLN A 552 12.59 14.54 13.87
C GLN A 552 13.13 15.96 14.10
N LYS A 553 14.46 16.12 14.07
CA LYS A 553 15.13 17.42 14.21
C LYS A 553 14.75 18.38 13.09
N SER A 554 14.72 17.89 11.84
CA SER A 554 14.31 18.70 10.68
C SER A 554 12.87 19.22 10.77
N ARG A 555 12.02 18.53 11.55
CA ARG A 555 10.60 18.85 11.79
C ARG A 555 10.36 19.46 13.17
N GLN A 556 11.41 19.78 13.91
CA GLN A 556 11.29 20.38 15.23
C GLN A 556 10.81 21.83 15.12
N LYS A 557 9.73 22.16 15.82
CA LYS A 557 9.23 23.54 15.87
C LYS A 557 10.15 24.44 16.69
N ASP A 558 10.42 25.66 16.22
CA ASP A 558 11.23 26.65 16.94
C ASP A 558 10.59 27.01 18.29
N GLU A 559 11.40 27.10 19.34
CA GLU A 559 10.95 27.39 20.71
C GLU A 559 10.16 28.70 20.83
N LYS A 560 10.42 29.70 20.00
CA LYS A 560 9.72 30.99 20.03
C LYS A 560 8.33 30.91 19.41
N GLU A 561 8.10 29.94 18.55
CA GLU A 561 6.83 29.73 17.83
C GLU A 561 5.87 28.79 18.57
N LYS A 562 6.36 28.11 19.61
CA LYS A 562 5.54 27.20 20.43
C LYS A 562 4.52 27.96 21.28
N ASN A 563 3.28 27.50 21.23
CA ASN A 563 2.23 27.88 22.18
C ASN A 563 2.40 27.15 23.53
N ALA A 564 1.55 27.47 24.51
CA ALA A 564 1.68 26.95 25.87
C ALA A 564 1.62 25.41 25.98
N TYR A 565 0.78 24.74 25.18
CA TYR A 565 0.66 23.28 25.17
C TYR A 565 1.81 22.62 24.39
N GLU A 566 2.25 23.23 23.30
CA GLU A 566 3.38 22.76 22.49
C GLU A 566 4.70 22.75 23.26
N ARG A 567 4.92 23.73 24.15
CA ARG A 567 6.12 23.81 25.00
C ARG A 567 6.29 22.63 25.92
N VAL A 568 5.19 22.03 26.38
CA VAL A 568 5.18 20.93 27.35
C VAL A 568 4.83 19.58 26.73
N ALA A 569 4.58 19.53 25.41
CA ALA A 569 4.12 18.33 24.71
C ALA A 569 5.07 17.12 24.88
N HIS A 570 6.36 17.38 25.08
CA HIS A 570 7.42 16.39 25.27
C HIS A 570 7.45 15.74 26.68
N LEU A 571 6.64 16.22 27.64
CA LEU A 571 6.71 15.75 29.02
C LEU A 571 6.06 14.37 29.22
N SER A 572 4.98 14.09 28.50
CA SER A 572 4.28 12.81 28.59
C SER A 572 3.34 12.58 27.40
N PRO A 573 2.85 11.35 27.18
CA PRO A 573 1.79 11.08 26.21
C PRO A 573 0.53 11.94 26.43
N GLU A 574 0.15 12.18 27.68
CA GLU A 574 -1.02 12.99 28.03
C GLU A 574 -0.82 14.45 27.60
N HIS A 575 0.37 15.02 27.81
CA HIS A 575 0.71 16.37 27.33
C HIS A 575 0.71 16.43 25.80
N CYS A 576 1.30 15.43 25.15
CA CYS A 576 1.33 15.32 23.69
C CYS A 576 -0.09 15.29 23.10
N SER A 577 -1.02 14.55 23.74
CA SER A 577 -2.42 14.46 23.31
C SER A 577 -3.14 15.82 23.25
N LYS A 578 -2.72 16.80 24.06
CA LYS A 578 -3.38 18.11 24.15
C LYS A 578 -2.94 19.09 23.08
N VAL A 579 -1.87 18.79 22.33
CA VAL A 579 -1.46 19.63 21.21
C VAL A 579 -2.58 19.75 20.17
N CYS A 580 -3.16 18.61 19.74
CA CYS A 580 -4.26 18.63 18.77
C CYS A 580 -5.57 19.19 19.33
N VAL A 581 -5.82 19.05 20.63
CA VAL A 581 -7.00 19.65 21.29
C VAL A 581 -6.89 21.17 21.29
N ALA A 582 -5.70 21.70 21.59
CA ALA A 582 -5.43 23.14 21.68
C ALA A 582 -5.23 23.83 20.32
N ASP A 583 -5.10 23.06 19.23
CA ASP A 583 -4.85 23.58 17.89
C ASP A 583 -5.94 24.59 17.47
N GLY A 584 -5.50 25.76 16.99
CA GLY A 584 -6.38 26.86 16.57
C GLY A 584 -7.13 27.61 17.69
N LEU A 585 -6.98 27.27 18.98
CA LEU A 585 -7.76 27.88 20.07
C LEU A 585 -7.19 29.20 20.63
N ARG A 586 -5.95 29.57 20.26
CA ARG A 586 -5.25 30.80 20.70
C ARG A 586 -5.23 31.00 22.23
N ILE A 587 -4.99 29.93 22.98
CA ILE A 587 -4.84 30.00 24.44
C ILE A 587 -3.50 30.68 24.77
N SER A 588 -3.55 31.78 25.54
CA SER A 588 -2.36 32.55 25.92
C SER A 588 -1.56 31.82 26.99
N GLN A 589 -0.26 32.12 27.09
CA GLN A 589 0.58 31.60 28.19
C GLN A 589 0.04 32.03 29.56
N GLU A 590 -0.49 33.27 29.66
CA GLU A 590 -1.08 33.78 30.89
C GLU A 590 -2.31 32.96 31.33
N ASP A 591 -3.18 32.59 30.39
CA ASP A 591 -4.36 31.78 30.70
C ASP A 591 -4.00 30.34 31.07
N TYR A 592 -2.95 29.81 30.44
CA TYR A 592 -2.40 28.49 30.78
C TYR A 592 -1.78 28.48 32.18
N ASP A 593 -1.01 29.51 32.53
CA ASP A 593 -0.30 29.62 33.81
C ASP A 593 -1.24 29.93 35.00
N LYS A 594 -2.46 30.42 34.74
CA LYS A 594 -3.51 30.61 35.77
C LYS A 594 -4.06 29.29 36.30
N MET A 595 -3.94 28.20 35.55
CA MET A 595 -4.42 26.88 35.95
C MET A 595 -3.42 26.22 36.89
N GLU A 596 -3.87 25.70 38.03
CA GLU A 596 -2.99 25.26 39.11
C GLU A 596 -2.27 23.94 38.78
N ASN A 597 -2.88 23.09 37.96
CA ASN A 597 -2.41 21.74 37.67
C ASN A 597 -2.78 21.29 36.25
N ASP A 598 -2.24 20.16 35.82
CA ASP A 598 -2.43 19.65 34.45
C ASP A 598 -3.89 19.27 34.16
N SER A 599 -4.66 18.84 35.18
CA SER A 599 -6.08 18.55 35.00
C SER A 599 -6.86 19.82 34.60
N GLU A 600 -6.62 20.94 35.27
CA GLU A 600 -7.22 22.23 34.94
C GLU A 600 -6.75 22.75 33.58
N LYS A 601 -5.47 22.60 33.24
CA LYS A 601 -4.93 22.96 31.92
C LYS A 601 -5.56 22.15 30.81
N PHE A 602 -5.75 20.85 31.01
CA PHE A 602 -6.40 19.98 30.03
C PHE A 602 -7.88 20.30 29.89
N ALA A 603 -8.55 20.62 31.00
CA ALA A 603 -9.95 21.07 31.00
C ALA A 603 -10.12 22.42 30.29
N LEU A 604 -9.16 23.35 30.42
CA LEU A 604 -9.16 24.62 29.70
C LEU A 604 -9.14 24.40 28.18
N ALA A 605 -8.22 23.56 27.67
CA ALA A 605 -8.17 23.23 26.24
C ALA A 605 -9.48 22.62 25.76
N GLN A 606 -10.00 21.64 26.49
CA GLN A 606 -11.25 20.96 26.15
C GLN A 606 -12.43 21.93 26.13
N SER A 607 -12.59 22.77 27.16
CA SER A 607 -13.69 23.73 27.23
C SER A 607 -13.65 24.75 26.08
N ARG A 608 -12.45 25.20 25.68
CA ARG A 608 -12.28 26.12 24.55
C ARG A 608 -12.57 25.43 23.22
N TYR A 609 -12.19 24.16 23.10
CA TYR A 609 -12.53 23.33 21.95
C TYR A 609 -14.04 23.17 21.81
N ASP A 610 -14.74 22.79 22.89
CA ASP A 610 -16.19 22.56 22.89
C ASP A 610 -17.00 23.84 22.59
N GLU A 611 -16.45 25.02 22.90
CA GLU A 611 -17.02 26.29 22.48
C GLU A 611 -16.83 26.52 20.97
N ARG A 612 -15.62 26.24 20.47
CA ARG A 612 -15.20 26.58 19.10
C ARG A 612 -15.73 25.61 18.04
N VAL A 613 -15.96 24.36 18.39
CA VAL A 613 -16.44 23.29 17.49
C VAL A 613 -17.79 23.61 16.82
N LYS A 614 -18.53 24.61 17.32
CA LYS A 614 -19.77 25.10 16.69
C LYS A 614 -19.52 25.83 15.37
N ASP A 615 -18.29 26.30 15.14
CA ASP A 615 -17.87 26.93 13.89
C ASP A 615 -17.45 25.85 12.88
N VAL A 616 -18.26 25.64 11.85
CA VAL A 616 -18.01 24.61 10.82
C VAL A 616 -16.69 24.87 10.08
N ASN A 617 -16.30 26.13 9.86
CA ASN A 617 -15.02 26.43 9.19
C ASN A 617 -13.84 26.04 10.08
N PHE A 618 -13.94 26.26 11.39
CA PHE A 618 -12.91 25.79 12.33
C PHE A 618 -12.72 24.27 12.28
N ASN A 619 -13.81 23.51 12.12
CA ASN A 619 -13.72 22.06 11.99
C ASN A 619 -13.13 21.64 10.65
N ARG A 620 -13.55 22.27 9.55
CA ARG A 620 -13.08 21.97 8.20
C ARG A 620 -11.60 22.28 8.03
N ASP A 621 -11.13 23.39 8.60
CA ASP A 621 -9.78 23.90 8.40
C ASP A 621 -8.78 23.34 9.45
N ARG A 622 -9.15 22.27 10.18
CA ARG A 622 -8.34 21.62 11.23
C ARG A 622 -6.98 21.16 10.70
N GLN A 623 -5.92 21.39 11.48
CA GLN A 623 -4.53 21.07 11.10
C GLN A 623 -3.86 20.03 12.00
N CYS A 624 -4.56 19.46 12.97
CA CYS A 624 -4.02 18.43 13.87
C CYS A 624 -5.07 17.38 14.19
N PHE A 625 -4.76 16.12 13.85
CA PHE A 625 -5.68 14.98 14.04
C PHE A 625 -5.09 13.86 14.89
N GLN A 626 -3.77 13.69 14.87
CA GLN A 626 -3.11 12.62 15.60
C GLN A 626 -1.79 13.07 16.20
N TRP A 627 -1.32 12.29 17.18
CA TRP A 627 -0.09 12.53 17.89
C TRP A 627 0.63 11.21 18.17
N ARG A 628 1.95 11.29 18.36
CA ARG A 628 2.83 10.18 18.73
C ARG A 628 3.86 10.66 19.72
N TYR A 629 4.06 9.90 20.78
CA TYR A 629 5.05 10.13 21.81
C TYR A 629 6.05 8.98 21.86
N HIS A 630 7.34 9.31 21.84
CA HIS A 630 8.44 8.35 21.99
C HIS A 630 9.69 9.09 22.47
N LYS A 631 10.37 8.59 23.51
CA LYS A 631 11.63 9.14 24.04
C LYS A 631 11.63 10.66 24.22
N ASN A 632 10.66 11.16 25.00
CA ASN A 632 10.51 12.59 25.26
C ASN A 632 10.40 13.46 23.99
N ALA A 633 9.88 12.89 22.90
CA ALA A 633 9.51 13.61 21.70
C ALA A 633 8.04 13.37 21.40
N CYS A 634 7.28 14.45 21.29
CA CYS A 634 5.91 14.44 20.79
C CYS A 634 5.92 14.86 19.33
N CYS A 635 5.27 14.13 18.43
CA CYS A 635 5.09 14.54 17.04
C CYS A 635 3.61 14.47 16.66
N VAL A 636 3.12 15.49 15.97
CA VAL A 636 1.72 15.60 15.51
C VAL A 636 1.63 15.58 13.99
N HIS A 637 0.44 15.31 13.44
CA HIS A 637 0.22 15.24 11.99
C HIS A 637 -1.12 15.87 11.59
N LYS A 638 -1.15 16.53 10.42
CA LYS A 638 -2.32 17.21 9.82
C LYS A 638 -3.23 16.29 9.02
N SER A 639 -2.90 15.02 9.00
CA SER A 639 -3.73 13.92 8.51
C SER A 639 -3.68 12.82 9.56
N PHE A 640 -4.59 11.86 9.45
CA PHE A 640 -4.60 10.71 10.34
C PHE A 640 -4.38 9.41 9.57
N LYS A 641 -3.65 8.49 10.20
CA LYS A 641 -3.24 7.16 9.74
C LYS A 641 -3.37 6.19 10.90
N LEU A 642 -3.64 4.92 10.61
CA LEU A 642 -3.74 3.93 11.69
C LEU A 642 -2.34 3.50 12.13
N GLY A 643 -1.39 3.33 11.20
CA GLY A 643 -0.01 2.91 11.45
C GLY A 643 0.11 1.44 11.85
N THR A 644 1.13 1.12 12.64
CA THR A 644 1.51 -0.26 12.98
C THR A 644 1.94 -0.40 14.43
N SER A 645 1.90 -1.63 14.94
CA SER A 645 2.50 -1.95 16.23
C SER A 645 4.02 -1.76 16.18
N LYS A 646 4.58 -1.22 17.26
CA LYS A 646 6.01 -0.98 17.43
C LYS A 646 6.39 -1.16 18.89
N LYS A 647 7.21 -2.17 19.17
CA LYS A 647 7.63 -2.54 20.52
C LYS A 647 9.09 -2.15 20.74
N GLU A 648 9.38 -1.63 21.93
CA GLU A 648 10.74 -1.40 22.40
C GLU A 648 11.11 -2.44 23.45
N SER A 649 12.42 -2.67 23.64
CA SER A 649 12.90 -3.57 24.69
C SER A 649 12.72 -2.97 26.09
N ASN A 650 12.74 -1.65 26.20
CA ASN A 650 12.58 -0.92 27.46
C ASN A 650 11.16 -0.35 27.55
N ALA A 651 10.50 -0.58 28.68
CA ALA A 651 9.14 -0.06 28.89
C ALA A 651 9.09 1.49 28.92
N GLU A 652 10.16 2.16 29.35
CA GLU A 652 10.24 3.63 29.38
C GLU A 652 10.30 4.25 27.97
N ASP A 653 10.75 3.47 26.98
CA ASP A 653 10.86 3.88 25.59
C ASP A 653 9.60 3.55 24.78
N THR A 654 8.49 3.17 25.41
CA THR A 654 7.30 2.68 24.69
C THR A 654 6.74 3.71 23.70
N TRP A 655 6.61 3.30 22.44
CA TRP A 655 5.87 4.06 21.43
C TRP A 655 4.41 4.21 21.84
N THR A 656 3.95 5.44 22.01
CA THR A 656 2.55 5.73 22.33
C THR A 656 1.97 6.61 21.24
N SER A 657 0.86 6.19 20.65
CA SER A 657 0.17 6.95 19.61
C SER A 657 -1.25 7.25 20.05
N GLY A 658 -1.82 8.35 19.57
CA GLY A 658 -3.21 8.65 19.80
C GLY A 658 -3.82 9.50 18.71
N TRP A 659 -5.15 9.54 18.72
CA TRP A 659 -5.97 10.23 17.74
C TRP A 659 -6.92 11.14 18.46
N PHE A 660 -7.03 12.38 18.00
CA PHE A 660 -8.01 13.30 18.53
C PHE A 660 -9.39 12.97 17.94
N GLU A 661 -10.03 11.92 18.46
CA GLU A 661 -11.27 11.35 17.93
C GLU A 661 -12.36 12.40 17.72
N GLN A 662 -12.59 13.26 18.72
CA GLN A 662 -13.57 14.33 18.63
C GLN A 662 -13.23 15.27 17.46
N GLY A 663 -11.96 15.64 17.30
CA GLY A 663 -11.48 16.46 16.17
C GLY A 663 -11.71 15.80 14.81
N ILE A 664 -11.38 14.51 14.68
CA ILE A 664 -11.59 13.72 13.47
C ILE A 664 -13.08 13.67 13.13
N ASN A 665 -13.93 13.28 14.08
CA ASN A 665 -15.38 13.16 13.85
C ASN A 665 -16.02 14.49 13.46
N ASN A 666 -15.61 15.61 14.08
CA ASN A 666 -16.12 16.94 13.72
C ASN A 666 -15.64 17.39 12.34
N TRP A 667 -14.41 17.06 11.96
CA TRP A 667 -13.90 17.34 10.62
C TRP A 667 -14.64 16.52 9.56
N ILE A 668 -14.84 15.22 9.78
CA ILE A 668 -15.63 14.35 8.89
C ILE A 668 -17.05 14.91 8.73
N ALA A 669 -17.71 15.27 9.84
CA ALA A 669 -19.06 15.84 9.81
C ALA A 669 -19.09 17.20 9.07
N ALA A 670 -18.06 18.03 9.21
CA ALA A 670 -17.95 19.30 8.51
C ALA A 670 -17.64 19.13 7.01
N LYS A 671 -16.97 18.04 6.63
CA LYS A 671 -16.74 17.67 5.23
C LYS A 671 -18.00 17.16 4.55
N GLY A 672 -18.77 16.33 5.24
CA GLY A 672 -19.97 15.71 4.69
C GLY A 672 -19.65 14.77 3.52
N ASP A 673 -20.69 14.46 2.74
CA ASP A 673 -20.54 13.68 1.52
C ASP A 673 -19.97 14.50 0.37
N CYS A 674 -19.21 13.82 -0.49
CA CYS A 674 -18.61 14.39 -1.68
C CYS A 674 -18.60 13.40 -2.82
N GLU A 675 -18.76 13.94 -4.03
CA GLU A 675 -18.59 13.19 -5.27
C GLU A 675 -17.12 12.75 -5.45
N PRO A 676 -16.88 11.64 -6.18
CA PRO A 676 -15.54 11.20 -6.50
C PRO A 676 -14.76 12.28 -7.27
N GLU A 677 -13.65 12.72 -6.69
CA GLU A 677 -12.71 13.60 -7.34
C GLU A 677 -11.74 12.78 -8.19
N TRP A 678 -11.63 13.17 -9.45
CA TRP A 678 -10.74 12.55 -10.41
C TRP A 678 -9.64 13.54 -10.75
N LYS A 679 -8.38 13.08 -10.80
CA LYS A 679 -7.35 13.88 -11.45
C LYS A 679 -7.67 13.92 -12.95
N ASN A 680 -7.92 15.13 -13.43
CA ASN A 680 -7.84 15.43 -14.86
C ASN A 680 -6.34 15.46 -15.15
N VAL A 681 -5.81 14.29 -15.48
CA VAL A 681 -4.39 14.14 -15.77
C VAL A 681 -4.05 14.94 -17.02
#